data_AF-A0A7J2R8T5-F1
#
_entry.id   AF-A0A7J2R8T5-F1
#
_cell.length_a   1.000
_cell.length_b   1.000
_cell.length_c   1.000
_cell.angle_alpha   90.00
_cell.angle_beta   90.00
_cell.angle_gamma   90.00
#
_symmetry.space_group_name_H-M   'P 1'
#
loop_
_entity.id
_entity.type
_entity.pdbx_description
1 polymer ?
#
loop_
_entity_poly.entity_id
_entity_poly.type
_entity_poly.pdbx_seq_one_letter_code
_entity_poly.pdbx_strand_id
1 'polypeptide(L)'
;MDDKSNLVVFEDRNLKTSSYPQTFENSGEDINVSLHQSYVNTSFDTIVNTSVVNGNSFTLPSPTDVNFNSSFVNITVKDIYAPNKTLSVEEDYQSIIGYNLAANQPYASFTVVGSSYLENISAVLYNDDSRDGQLQVRIYNSTWNSGLSRNEPSSSYTTLVQYADGYIVRNYDGWYNFTNLDHYLDSSKTDNNTFYIYIRDGNDNAQWRYAMDSSVPDNSDDQLAYEYNPGLLLINPSGDTIDLTLLLDLYLQDNTPKPSNIKLKINGTNLNDNGIDNRGYWSNTDEYGSADGELNFEVTADWWDVECNISQVQINYTKTDLKASSNFEVSGSGQDIVWNVTRNSGLAYFDTNFGDYRINFTIPSIWNEINIQVFNGTDNRTSTINKRLLGSGYRDVEVPNAGNGTYWFLNTTSSNLLSAISTYVGGVAYDTVNYTNIVRFNVTFSEIVMNGTLNLSIYSPTPNYLNHTKIINFYPLTSETEFNITDWDVSLNVSEYGVFITRMAWNNGTAAGFIIGNLTILGDTELTIYTLPTYTFDASDIFNITAFFNDTGYIGYPPKNISDATISYRINSNNYRTDNVTVLGDGLYNITIDCNDTEFNSNGPNSITINASKQYYNNQSETIDIIILGETSLTIIDPSDGATFDSSNTFNITVKYNNTIRNEIINSPNINYSLDGG
;
A
#
# COMPACT_ATOMS: atom_id res chain seq x y z
N MET A 1 -33.28 -6.17 -16.32
CA MET A 1 -33.67 -5.36 -17.50
C MET A 1 -32.85 -4.08 -17.38
N ASP A 2 -32.13 -3.76 -18.45
CA ASP A 2 -31.16 -2.67 -18.61
C ASP A 2 -29.82 -2.81 -17.89
N ASP A 3 -28.93 -3.56 -18.54
CA ASP A 3 -27.48 -3.29 -18.54
C ASP A 3 -27.12 -2.88 -19.98
N LYS A 4 -26.91 -1.58 -20.18
CA LYS A 4 -26.36 -0.99 -21.40
C LYS A 4 -25.43 0.14 -20.98
N SER A 5 -24.18 -0.20 -20.69
CA SER A 5 -23.10 0.76 -20.83
C SER A 5 -21.80 0.06 -21.21
N ASN A 6 -21.22 0.54 -22.32
CA ASN A 6 -19.86 0.35 -22.79
C ASN A 6 -19.58 -0.82 -23.75
N LEU A 7 -20.36 -0.89 -24.83
CA LEU A 7 -19.84 -1.28 -26.14
C LEU A 7 -19.51 0.01 -26.90
N VAL A 8 -18.24 0.41 -26.91
CA VAL A 8 -17.76 1.32 -27.96
C VAL A 8 -17.70 0.50 -29.24
N VAL A 9 -18.81 0.47 -29.96
CA VAL A 9 -18.84 -0.01 -31.34
C VAL A 9 -18.08 1.03 -32.16
N PHE A 10 -16.92 0.65 -32.68
CA PHE A 10 -16.21 1.43 -33.70
C PHE A 10 -17.02 1.36 -35.01
N GLU A 11 -18.04 2.20 -35.15
CA GLU A 11 -18.69 2.48 -36.44
C GLU A 11 -17.96 3.61 -37.20
N ASP A 12 -16.63 3.53 -37.31
CA ASP A 12 -15.86 4.41 -38.20
C ASP A 12 -15.05 3.53 -39.16
N ARG A 13 -15.53 3.43 -40.41
CA ARG A 13 -14.92 2.63 -41.50
C ARG A 13 -13.60 3.18 -42.02
N ASN A 14 -12.94 4.06 -41.27
CA ASN A 14 -11.60 4.56 -41.54
C ASN A 14 -10.74 4.34 -40.30
N LEU A 15 -9.89 3.31 -40.33
CA LEU A 15 -8.88 3.08 -39.30
C LEU A 15 -8.01 4.33 -39.17
N LYS A 16 -7.89 4.89 -37.96
CA LYS A 16 -7.01 6.04 -37.73
C LYS A 16 -5.56 5.56 -37.73
N THR A 17 -4.71 6.20 -38.53
CA THR A 17 -3.25 6.02 -38.44
C THR A 17 -2.77 6.50 -37.08
N SER A 18 -2.20 5.61 -36.26
CA SER A 18 -1.63 5.96 -34.95
C SER A 18 -0.11 5.87 -35.03
N SER A 19 0.60 6.88 -34.53
CA SER A 19 1.97 6.65 -34.06
C SER A 19 1.87 5.72 -32.85
N TYR A 20 2.30 4.48 -32.95
CA TYR A 20 2.30 3.59 -31.79
C TYR A 20 3.52 3.93 -30.92
N PRO A 21 3.33 4.28 -29.63
CA PRO A 21 4.43 4.67 -28.76
C PRO A 21 5.29 3.47 -28.39
N GLN A 22 6.61 3.65 -28.47
CA GLN A 22 7.63 2.69 -28.03
C GLN A 22 7.86 2.72 -26.51
N THR A 23 7.19 3.66 -25.83
CA THR A 23 7.23 3.83 -24.38
C THR A 23 5.88 3.50 -23.75
N PHE A 24 5.91 3.31 -22.43
CA PHE A 24 4.70 3.20 -21.63
C PHE A 24 4.82 4.08 -20.39
N GLU A 25 3.91 5.04 -20.27
CA GLU A 25 3.81 5.93 -19.11
C GLU A 25 2.44 5.76 -18.48
N ASN A 26 2.40 5.69 -17.15
CA ASN A 26 1.16 5.66 -16.39
C ASN A 26 1.40 6.09 -14.93
N SER A 27 0.33 6.21 -14.16
CA SER A 27 0.38 6.42 -12.72
C SER A 27 0.54 5.10 -11.95
N GLY A 28 1.30 5.17 -10.85
CA GLY A 28 1.32 4.17 -9.80
C GLY A 28 0.25 4.42 -8.74
N GLU A 29 0.34 3.67 -7.64
CA GLU A 29 -0.37 4.03 -6.41
C GLU A 29 0.28 5.24 -5.74
N ASP A 30 -0.53 6.08 -5.11
CA ASP A 30 -0.02 7.16 -4.27
C ASP A 30 0.75 6.58 -3.08
N ILE A 31 1.97 7.08 -2.87
CA ILE A 31 2.89 6.64 -1.84
C ILE A 31 2.61 7.38 -0.54
N ASN A 32 2.51 6.64 0.57
CA ASN A 32 2.34 7.25 1.88
C ASN A 32 3.62 8.01 2.28
N VAL A 33 3.41 9.21 2.83
CA VAL A 33 4.47 10.05 3.38
C VAL A 33 4.16 10.33 4.84
N SER A 34 5.11 10.07 5.73
CA SER A 34 5.02 10.53 7.11
C SER A 34 6.12 11.53 7.44
N LEU A 35 5.78 12.47 8.31
CA LEU A 35 6.70 13.47 8.82
C LEU A 35 6.89 13.25 10.31
N HIS A 36 8.11 13.44 10.79
CA HIS A 36 8.42 13.43 12.21
C HIS A 36 9.18 14.69 12.59
N GLN A 37 8.85 15.24 13.76
CA GLN A 37 9.60 16.31 14.40
C GLN A 37 9.54 16.13 15.91
N SER A 38 10.55 16.62 16.61
CA SER A 38 10.65 16.46 18.06
C SER A 38 10.91 17.78 18.76
N TYR A 39 10.26 17.98 19.90
CA TYR A 39 10.65 18.97 20.88
C TYR A 39 11.53 18.29 21.92
N VAL A 40 12.77 18.75 22.08
CA VAL A 40 13.67 18.26 23.11
C VAL A 40 14.26 19.44 23.85
N ASN A 41 13.98 19.54 25.14
CA ASN A 41 14.55 20.54 26.02
C ASN A 41 15.10 19.87 27.27
N THR A 42 16.42 19.74 27.35
CA THR A 42 17.12 19.14 28.51
C THR A 42 17.39 20.12 29.65
N SER A 43 16.95 21.37 29.49
CA SER A 43 17.18 22.49 30.41
C SER A 43 15.90 23.33 30.60
N PHE A 44 14.73 22.68 30.66
CA PHE A 44 13.41 23.35 30.70
C PHE A 44 13.20 24.18 31.98
N ASP A 45 13.78 23.73 33.09
CA ASP A 45 13.93 24.43 34.39
C ASP A 45 12.71 25.27 34.81
N THR A 46 11.55 24.62 34.95
CA THR A 46 10.30 25.25 35.36
C THR A 46 9.82 24.68 36.68
N ILE A 47 9.71 25.53 37.70
CA ILE A 47 9.22 25.16 39.02
C ILE A 47 7.69 25.27 39.04
N VAL A 48 7.03 24.24 39.55
CA VAL A 48 5.58 24.20 39.78
C VAL A 48 5.29 23.89 41.24
N ASN A 49 4.17 24.40 41.75
CA ASN A 49 3.67 24.07 43.08
C ASN A 49 2.23 23.54 42.99
N THR A 50 1.99 22.34 43.51
CA THR A 50 0.72 21.61 43.34
C THR A 50 -0.47 22.26 44.04
N SER A 51 -0.24 23.20 44.96
CA SER A 51 -1.30 23.87 45.73
C SER A 51 -1.57 25.32 45.27
N VAL A 52 -0.76 25.86 44.35
CA VAL A 52 -0.95 27.21 43.82
C VAL A 52 -1.84 27.18 42.59
N VAL A 53 -2.98 27.88 42.64
CA VAL A 53 -3.89 28.04 41.49
C VAL A 53 -3.14 28.70 40.33
N ASN A 54 -3.11 28.05 39.15
CA ASN A 54 -2.32 28.43 37.97
C ASN A 54 -0.79 28.39 38.16
N GLY A 55 -0.29 27.92 39.31
CA GLY A 55 1.12 27.61 39.56
C GLY A 55 1.42 26.11 39.55
N ASN A 56 0.38 25.28 39.43
CA ASN A 56 0.45 23.83 39.38
C ASN A 56 0.49 23.27 37.94
N SER A 57 0.68 24.12 36.93
CA SER A 57 0.74 23.70 35.53
C SER A 57 1.90 24.33 34.78
N PHE A 58 2.26 23.74 33.65
CA PHE A 58 3.28 24.26 32.74
C PHE A 58 2.88 24.00 31.30
N THR A 59 3.39 24.81 30.38
CA THR A 59 3.08 24.70 28.94
C THR A 59 4.27 24.18 28.15
N LEU A 60 3.98 23.35 27.16
CA LEU A 60 4.97 22.83 26.21
C LEU A 60 4.55 23.18 24.78
N PRO A 61 5.49 23.45 23.88
CA PRO A 61 5.13 23.78 22.51
C PRO A 61 4.51 22.58 21.79
N SER A 62 3.54 22.88 20.94
CA SER A 62 2.84 21.95 20.05
C SER A 62 2.91 22.47 18.62
N PRO A 63 3.02 21.62 17.60
CA PRO A 63 2.85 22.05 16.23
C PRO A 63 1.43 22.62 16.02
N THR A 64 1.32 23.77 15.35
CA THR A 64 0.01 24.38 15.07
C THR A 64 -0.81 23.60 14.02
N ASP A 65 -0.16 22.78 13.18
CA ASP A 65 -0.86 21.80 12.34
C ASP A 65 -1.30 20.63 13.21
N VAL A 66 -2.59 20.60 13.53
CA VAL A 66 -3.23 19.58 14.38
C VAL A 66 -3.16 18.15 13.84
N ASN A 67 -2.67 17.94 12.62
CA ASN A 67 -2.41 16.60 12.11
C ASN A 67 -1.03 16.06 12.54
N PHE A 68 -0.19 16.88 13.16
CA PHE A 68 0.95 16.41 13.94
C PHE A 68 0.49 16.07 15.35
N ASN A 69 0.29 14.79 15.61
CA ASN A 69 -0.04 14.30 16.94
C ASN A 69 1.23 13.82 17.65
N SER A 70 1.30 14.00 18.98
CA SER A 70 2.34 13.35 19.75
C SER A 70 2.21 11.84 19.64
N SER A 71 3.33 11.20 19.34
CA SER A 71 3.50 9.75 19.36
C SER A 71 4.18 9.27 20.63
N PHE A 72 4.82 10.20 21.35
CA PHE A 72 5.51 9.96 22.60
C PHE A 72 5.76 11.29 23.33
N VAL A 73 5.49 11.32 24.63
CA VAL A 73 5.84 12.41 25.53
C VAL A 73 6.63 11.82 26.70
N ASN A 74 7.71 12.49 27.10
CA ASN A 74 8.49 12.17 28.28
C ASN A 74 8.92 13.45 29.02
N ILE A 75 8.59 13.53 30.30
CA ILE A 75 8.82 14.70 31.15
C ILE A 75 9.56 14.24 32.40
N THR A 76 10.71 14.85 32.68
CA THR A 76 11.53 14.53 33.86
C THR A 76 11.32 15.58 34.93
N VAL A 77 11.04 15.11 36.14
CA VAL A 77 10.84 15.94 37.33
C VAL A 77 11.97 15.69 38.33
N LYS A 78 12.49 16.76 38.92
CA LYS A 78 13.51 16.74 39.97
C LYS A 78 13.15 17.75 41.06
N ASP A 79 13.92 17.74 42.13
CA ASP A 79 13.84 18.76 43.19
C ASP A 79 12.41 18.86 43.77
N ILE A 80 11.69 17.73 43.79
CA ILE A 80 10.49 17.45 44.57
C ILE A 80 10.72 17.73 46.06
N TYR A 81 10.07 18.77 46.56
CA TYR A 81 10.05 19.14 47.96
C TYR A 81 8.61 19.13 48.47
N ALA A 82 8.38 18.39 49.54
CA ALA A 82 7.10 18.25 50.22
C ALA A 82 7.25 18.74 51.66
N PRO A 83 6.85 19.98 51.97
CA PRO A 83 7.06 20.55 53.30
C PRO A 83 6.19 19.86 54.36
N ASN A 84 6.59 19.98 55.63
CA ASN A 84 5.71 19.68 56.75
C ASN A 84 4.49 20.61 56.71
N LYS A 85 3.34 20.12 57.14
CA LYS A 85 2.07 20.86 57.10
C LYS A 85 1.50 21.01 58.50
N THR A 86 1.36 22.26 58.96
CA THR A 86 0.41 22.56 60.02
C THR A 86 -0.96 22.72 59.38
N LEU A 87 -1.87 21.81 59.70
CA LEU A 87 -3.27 21.84 59.29
C LEU A 87 -4.05 22.55 60.39
N SER A 88 -4.50 23.78 60.11
CA SER A 88 -5.52 24.45 60.92
C SER A 88 -6.86 23.82 60.58
N VAL A 89 -7.39 23.02 61.49
CA VAL A 89 -8.72 22.41 61.35
C VAL A 89 -9.78 23.35 61.91
N GLU A 90 -9.51 23.95 63.07
CA GLU A 90 -10.30 25.00 63.70
C GLU A 90 -9.37 25.78 64.64
N GLU A 91 -9.26 27.09 64.45
CA GLU A 91 -8.38 27.97 65.22
C GLU A 91 -9.12 29.10 65.96
N ASP A 92 -10.39 29.30 65.63
CA ASP A 92 -11.32 30.20 66.27
C ASP A 92 -11.92 29.56 67.53
N TYR A 93 -12.11 30.37 68.57
CA TYR A 93 -12.89 29.97 69.74
C TYR A 93 -13.44 31.17 70.49
N GLN A 94 -14.62 30.99 71.06
CA GLN A 94 -15.24 32.00 71.92
C GLN A 94 -14.70 31.85 73.35
N SER A 95 -14.32 32.97 73.97
CA SER A 95 -13.48 33.02 75.18
C SER A 95 -14.09 32.44 76.48
N ILE A 96 -15.30 31.86 76.47
CA ILE A 96 -16.00 31.46 77.71
C ILE A 96 -16.73 30.10 77.63
N ILE A 97 -16.66 29.35 76.52
CA ILE A 97 -17.40 28.08 76.41
C ILE A 97 -16.48 26.92 75.99
N GLY A 98 -16.69 25.75 76.58
CA GLY A 98 -15.92 24.54 76.31
C GLY A 98 -16.75 23.28 76.55
N TYR A 99 -16.40 22.21 75.85
CA TYR A 99 -17.08 20.93 75.91
C TYR A 99 -16.40 20.02 76.94
N ASN A 100 -17.16 19.52 77.92
CA ASN A 100 -16.60 18.74 79.04
C ASN A 100 -16.06 17.38 78.57
N LEU A 101 -14.76 17.15 78.77
CA LEU A 101 -14.03 15.98 78.30
C LEU A 101 -14.29 14.70 79.12
N ALA A 102 -14.73 14.83 80.38
CA ALA A 102 -15.02 13.69 81.25
C ALA A 102 -16.45 13.15 81.05
N ALA A 103 -17.41 14.04 80.79
CA ALA A 103 -18.82 13.69 80.70
C ALA A 103 -19.25 13.23 79.30
N ASN A 104 -18.75 13.90 78.25
CA ASN A 104 -19.44 13.89 76.96
C ASN A 104 -18.62 13.31 75.80
N GLN A 105 -17.41 12.82 76.06
CA GLN A 105 -16.63 12.03 75.09
C GLN A 105 -16.61 12.60 73.64
N PRO A 106 -16.04 13.80 73.42
CA PRO A 106 -16.07 14.49 72.13
C PRO A 106 -15.04 13.96 71.11
N TYR A 107 -15.42 13.96 69.84
CA TYR A 107 -14.56 13.67 68.69
C TYR A 107 -14.49 14.86 67.74
N ALA A 108 -13.30 15.19 67.28
CA ALA A 108 -13.02 16.24 66.29
C ALA A 108 -12.53 15.58 64.99
N SER A 109 -13.20 15.82 63.86
CA SER A 109 -12.80 15.27 62.56
C SER A 109 -11.76 16.13 61.86
N PHE A 110 -10.93 15.52 61.02
CA PHE A 110 -10.05 16.24 60.09
C PHE A 110 -9.78 15.37 58.87
N THR A 111 -9.44 16.01 57.74
CA THR A 111 -9.14 15.30 56.49
C THR A 111 -7.70 15.56 56.08
N VAL A 112 -7.01 14.52 55.62
CA VAL A 112 -5.66 14.64 55.04
C VAL A 112 -5.68 14.41 53.54
N VAL A 113 -4.76 15.00 52.79
CA VAL A 113 -4.69 14.82 51.34
C VAL A 113 -4.10 13.44 50.97
N GLY A 114 -3.22 12.91 51.82
CA GLY A 114 -2.60 11.59 51.66
C GLY A 114 -2.06 11.03 52.98
N SER A 115 -1.58 9.80 52.94
CA SER A 115 -0.98 9.15 54.11
C SER A 115 0.24 9.92 54.61
N SER A 116 0.36 10.06 55.93
CA SER A 116 1.37 10.92 56.56
C SER A 116 1.61 10.55 58.02
N TYR A 117 2.52 11.25 58.68
CA TYR A 117 2.75 11.13 60.11
C TYR A 117 2.20 12.35 60.84
N LEU A 118 1.48 12.08 61.92
CA LEU A 118 1.01 13.08 62.87
C LEU A 118 2.04 13.24 63.98
N GLU A 119 2.64 14.42 64.07
CA GLU A 119 3.70 14.75 65.04
C GLU A 119 3.14 15.42 66.28
N ASN A 120 2.31 16.45 66.08
CA ASN A 120 1.71 17.20 67.17
C ASN A 120 0.20 17.37 66.97
N ILE A 121 -0.52 17.34 68.09
CA ILE A 121 -1.91 17.78 68.19
C ILE A 121 -1.92 18.98 69.12
N SER A 122 -2.52 20.08 68.70
CA SER A 122 -2.80 21.22 69.55
C SER A 122 -4.31 21.39 69.66
N ALA A 123 -4.79 21.60 70.89
CA ALA A 123 -6.19 21.89 71.18
C ALA A 123 -6.26 22.98 72.24
N VAL A 124 -7.25 23.87 72.18
CA VAL A 124 -7.44 24.85 73.25
C VAL A 124 -8.19 24.17 74.39
N LEU A 125 -7.49 23.96 75.51
CA LEU A 125 -8.02 23.28 76.68
C LEU A 125 -8.21 24.27 77.83
N TYR A 126 -9.26 24.03 78.62
CA TYR A 126 -9.61 24.83 79.80
C TYR A 126 -9.80 23.93 81.02
N ASN A 127 -9.15 24.25 82.13
CA ASN A 127 -9.42 23.67 83.45
C ASN A 127 -9.23 24.74 84.54
N ASP A 128 -10.30 25.11 85.24
CA ASP A 128 -10.31 26.06 86.36
C ASP A 128 -10.31 25.39 87.74
N ASP A 129 -10.26 24.05 87.79
CA ASP A 129 -10.10 23.31 89.04
C ASP A 129 -8.61 23.22 89.43
N SER A 130 -8.42 23.09 90.73
CA SER A 130 -7.16 22.75 91.39
C SER A 130 -6.73 21.30 91.19
N ARG A 131 -7.63 20.42 90.75
CA ARG A 131 -7.37 19.02 90.43
C ARG A 131 -6.66 18.89 89.08
N ASP A 132 -5.91 17.79 88.93
CA ASP A 132 -5.21 17.48 87.69
C ASP A 132 -6.18 16.81 86.72
N GLY A 133 -6.50 17.49 85.61
CA GLY A 133 -7.10 16.86 84.46
C GLY A 133 -6.04 15.99 83.78
N GLN A 134 -6.17 14.67 83.92
CA GLN A 134 -5.24 13.73 83.29
C GLN A 134 -5.77 13.39 81.90
N LEU A 135 -5.00 13.73 80.88
CA LEU A 135 -5.47 13.66 79.50
C LEU A 135 -5.08 12.34 78.84
N GLN A 136 -6.00 11.81 78.04
CA GLN A 136 -5.77 10.72 77.10
C GLN A 136 -6.20 11.19 75.72
N VAL A 137 -5.38 10.87 74.70
CA VAL A 137 -5.68 11.15 73.30
C VAL A 137 -5.75 9.85 72.53
N ARG A 138 -6.83 9.69 71.76
CA ARG A 138 -7.01 8.57 70.85
C ARG A 138 -7.29 9.10 69.45
N ILE A 139 -6.90 8.32 68.46
CA ILE A 139 -7.20 8.57 67.06
C ILE A 139 -7.97 7.40 66.47
N TYR A 140 -8.93 7.72 65.63
CA TYR A 140 -9.84 6.79 65.00
C TYR A 140 -9.81 7.00 63.50
N ASN A 141 -9.86 5.89 62.75
CA ASN A 141 -10.21 5.95 61.33
C ASN A 141 -11.69 6.30 61.19
N SER A 142 -12.07 6.76 60.02
CA SER A 142 -13.44 7.06 59.61
C SER A 142 -14.07 5.88 58.89
N THR A 143 -15.38 5.73 59.09
CA THR A 143 -16.25 4.83 58.34
C THR A 143 -17.42 5.60 57.75
N TRP A 144 -17.77 5.31 56.50
CA TRP A 144 -18.87 5.97 55.79
C TRP A 144 -20.23 5.39 56.18
N ASN A 145 -21.07 6.21 56.80
CA ASN A 145 -22.46 5.87 57.08
C ASN A 145 -23.34 6.26 55.89
N SER A 146 -23.64 5.30 55.02
CA SER A 146 -24.47 5.52 53.83
C SER A 146 -25.91 5.93 54.13
N GLY A 147 -26.44 5.59 55.31
CA GLY A 147 -27.80 5.96 55.72
C GLY A 147 -27.94 7.43 56.09
N LEU A 148 -26.86 8.05 56.58
CA LEU A 148 -26.80 9.47 56.95
C LEU A 148 -25.94 10.31 56.00
N SER A 149 -25.31 9.68 55.00
CA SER A 149 -24.41 10.30 54.02
C SER A 149 -23.31 11.13 54.67
N ARG A 150 -22.66 10.57 55.71
CA ARG A 150 -21.59 11.23 56.45
C ARG A 150 -20.53 10.24 56.93
N ASN A 151 -19.34 10.76 57.20
CA ASN A 151 -18.27 10.07 57.89
C ASN A 151 -18.57 9.99 59.40
N GLU A 152 -18.24 8.86 60.02
CA GLU A 152 -18.36 8.63 61.48
C GLU A 152 -17.09 7.93 61.99
N PRO A 153 -16.70 8.15 63.27
CA PRO A 153 -15.55 7.45 63.85
C PRO A 153 -15.77 5.94 63.86
N SER A 154 -14.76 5.19 63.44
CA SER A 154 -14.74 3.73 63.48
C SER A 154 -14.84 3.20 64.92
N SER A 155 -15.19 1.93 65.09
CA SER A 155 -15.14 1.28 66.40
C SER A 155 -13.71 1.00 66.89
N SER A 156 -12.72 1.02 65.98
CA SER A 156 -11.31 0.76 66.28
C SER A 156 -10.53 2.06 66.45
N TYR A 157 -9.63 2.10 67.44
CA TYR A 157 -8.81 3.27 67.74
C TYR A 157 -7.39 2.91 68.15
N THR A 158 -6.50 3.89 68.01
CA THR A 158 -5.16 3.87 68.59
C THR A 158 -5.11 4.90 69.71
N THR A 159 -4.64 4.52 70.90
CA THR A 159 -4.34 5.48 71.95
C THR A 159 -2.95 6.07 71.71
N LEU A 160 -2.89 7.37 71.41
CA LEU A 160 -1.64 8.11 71.19
C LEU A 160 -1.03 8.61 72.49
N VAL A 161 -1.88 8.99 73.45
CA VAL A 161 -1.47 9.48 74.78
C VAL A 161 -2.25 8.73 75.84
N GLN A 162 -1.55 8.09 76.77
CA GLN A 162 -2.11 7.45 77.96
C GLN A 162 -2.14 8.42 79.14
N TYR A 163 -3.03 8.20 80.10
CA TYR A 163 -3.08 9.00 81.34
C TYR A 163 -1.75 8.99 82.11
N ALA A 164 -0.95 7.92 81.97
CA ALA A 164 0.34 7.78 82.63
C ALA A 164 1.46 8.60 81.97
N ASP A 165 1.24 9.16 80.78
CA ASP A 165 2.27 9.85 80.00
C ASP A 165 2.53 11.29 80.49
N GLY A 166 1.79 11.74 81.51
CA GLY A 166 2.07 13.00 82.21
C GLY A 166 1.49 14.25 81.57
N TYR A 167 0.61 14.11 80.57
CA TYR A 167 -0.15 15.24 80.02
C TYR A 167 -1.26 15.66 80.98
N ILE A 168 -1.05 16.81 81.64
CA ILE A 168 -1.87 17.31 82.75
C ILE A 168 -2.28 18.76 82.49
N VAL A 169 -3.56 19.06 82.66
CA VAL A 169 -4.11 20.43 82.66
C VAL A 169 -4.65 20.78 84.05
N ARG A 170 -4.13 21.87 84.64
CA ARG A 170 -4.56 22.42 85.94
C ARG A 170 -4.43 23.94 85.90
N ASN A 171 -5.47 24.67 86.30
CA ASN A 171 -5.51 26.15 86.23
C ASN A 171 -4.99 26.67 84.88
N TYR A 172 -5.50 26.09 83.79
CA TYR A 172 -4.98 26.25 82.45
C TYR A 172 -6.10 26.71 81.51
N ASP A 173 -5.78 27.66 80.62
CA ASP A 173 -6.66 28.12 79.55
C ASP A 173 -5.79 28.56 78.37
N GLY A 174 -5.79 27.77 77.28
CA GLY A 174 -4.98 28.07 76.10
C GLY A 174 -4.68 26.84 75.23
N TRP A 175 -3.81 27.04 74.22
CA TRP A 175 -3.36 25.98 73.32
C TRP A 175 -2.43 24.99 74.03
N TYR A 176 -2.96 23.79 74.24
CA TYR A 176 -2.23 22.68 74.85
C TYR A 176 -1.71 21.73 73.76
N ASN A 177 -0.41 21.42 73.79
CA ASN A 177 0.26 20.64 72.76
C ASN A 177 0.56 19.22 73.25
N PHE A 178 0.10 18.24 72.50
CA PHE A 178 0.57 16.85 72.56
C PHE A 178 1.64 16.67 71.50
N THR A 179 2.84 16.26 71.90
CA THR A 179 4.03 16.31 71.03
C THR A 179 4.75 14.97 70.97
N ASN A 180 5.60 14.77 69.96
CA ASN A 180 6.34 13.52 69.73
C ASN A 180 5.40 12.31 69.59
N LEU A 181 4.27 12.49 68.88
CA LEU A 181 3.27 11.44 68.71
C LEU A 181 3.70 10.39 67.67
N ASP A 182 4.43 10.82 66.64
CA ASP A 182 4.96 10.02 65.53
C ASP A 182 3.99 8.93 65.03
N HIS A 183 2.74 9.33 64.75
CA HIS A 183 1.68 8.39 64.42
C HIS A 183 1.38 8.37 62.91
N TYR A 184 1.55 7.21 62.28
CA TYR A 184 1.24 7.06 60.85
C TYR A 184 -0.27 7.01 60.59
N LEU A 185 -0.76 8.02 59.87
CA LEU A 185 -2.10 8.12 59.29
C LEU A 185 -2.14 7.42 57.94
N ASP A 186 -2.78 6.26 57.88
CA ASP A 186 -2.94 5.49 56.65
C ASP A 186 -4.26 5.84 55.96
N SER A 187 -4.21 6.73 54.96
CA SER A 187 -5.41 7.22 54.28
C SER A 187 -6.14 6.12 53.50
N SER A 188 -5.48 4.98 53.22
CA SER A 188 -6.11 3.83 52.56
C SER A 188 -7.06 3.02 53.47
N LYS A 189 -6.99 3.23 54.80
CA LYS A 189 -7.78 2.51 55.81
C LYS A 189 -8.91 3.36 56.40
N THR A 190 -9.16 4.52 55.81
CA THR A 190 -10.10 5.50 56.33
C THR A 190 -10.96 6.01 55.18
N ASP A 191 -12.27 6.13 55.42
CA ASP A 191 -13.17 6.63 54.38
C ASP A 191 -12.99 8.14 54.18
N ASN A 192 -12.99 8.58 52.91
CA ASN A 192 -12.84 9.98 52.49
C ASN A 192 -11.60 10.70 53.04
N ASN A 193 -10.52 9.96 53.32
CA ASN A 193 -9.30 10.47 53.96
C ASN A 193 -9.54 11.19 55.31
N THR A 194 -10.68 10.93 55.96
CA THR A 194 -11.07 11.57 57.23
C THR A 194 -10.58 10.76 58.42
N PHE A 195 -10.11 11.41 59.47
CA PHE A 195 -9.75 10.82 60.75
C PHE A 195 -10.45 11.58 61.89
N TYR A 196 -10.50 10.98 63.08
CA TYR A 196 -11.07 11.61 64.26
C TYR A 196 -10.10 11.58 65.44
N ILE A 197 -9.94 12.72 66.12
CA ILE A 197 -9.24 12.83 67.38
C ILE A 197 -10.24 12.88 68.52
N TYR A 198 -9.92 12.13 69.56
CA TYR A 198 -10.69 12.02 70.78
C TYR A 198 -9.80 12.38 71.96
N ILE A 199 -10.15 13.44 72.68
CA ILE A 199 -9.45 13.87 73.90
C ILE A 199 -10.37 13.61 75.09
N ARG A 200 -9.84 12.99 76.14
CA ARG A 200 -10.58 12.66 77.35
C ARG A 200 -9.82 13.03 78.60
N ASP A 201 -10.56 13.50 79.60
CA ASP A 201 -10.09 13.64 80.98
C ASP A 201 -10.51 12.42 81.83
N GLY A 202 -9.55 11.85 82.55
CA GLY A 202 -9.75 10.69 83.42
C GLY A 202 -10.27 11.03 84.82
N ASN A 203 -10.02 12.24 85.34
CA ASN A 203 -10.14 12.52 86.78
C ASN A 203 -10.72 13.90 87.14
N ASP A 204 -10.97 14.78 86.16
CA ASP A 204 -11.47 16.13 86.39
C ASP A 204 -12.47 16.61 85.32
N ASN A 205 -12.78 17.92 85.31
CA ASN A 205 -13.71 18.57 84.38
C ASN A 205 -12.98 19.41 83.32
N ALA A 206 -11.82 18.95 82.81
CA ALA A 206 -11.18 19.64 81.70
C ALA A 206 -12.14 19.78 80.51
N GLN A 207 -12.07 20.91 79.82
CA GLN A 207 -12.94 21.25 78.71
C GLN A 207 -12.11 21.51 77.45
N TRP A 208 -12.68 21.17 76.30
CA TRP A 208 -12.13 21.50 74.97
C TRP A 208 -12.91 22.67 74.39
N ARG A 209 -12.24 23.79 74.11
CA ARG A 209 -12.88 24.96 73.50
C ARG A 209 -13.35 24.65 72.08
N TYR A 210 -14.43 25.31 71.70
CA TYR A 210 -15.05 25.19 70.39
C TYR A 210 -15.48 26.56 69.85
N ALA A 211 -15.69 26.64 68.54
CA ALA A 211 -16.45 27.68 67.86
C ALA A 211 -17.86 27.19 67.53
N MET A 212 -18.79 28.12 67.33
CA MET A 212 -20.16 27.80 66.90
C MET A 212 -20.30 28.23 65.44
N ASP A 213 -20.82 27.35 64.59
CA ASP A 213 -21.05 27.60 63.15
C ASP A 213 -22.02 28.79 62.95
N SER A 214 -22.86 29.07 63.95
CA SER A 214 -23.81 30.19 63.94
C SER A 214 -23.18 31.56 64.23
N SER A 215 -21.88 31.62 64.55
CA SER A 215 -21.19 32.83 65.01
C SER A 215 -20.12 33.34 64.03
N VAL A 216 -20.28 34.58 63.55
CA VAL A 216 -19.30 35.26 62.68
C VAL A 216 -18.11 35.73 63.54
N PRO A 217 -16.84 35.52 63.15
CA PRO A 217 -16.37 35.08 61.83
C PRO A 217 -15.88 33.62 61.85
N ASP A 218 -16.78 32.67 61.71
CA ASP A 218 -16.45 31.34 61.19
C ASP A 218 -15.81 31.52 59.79
N ASN A 219 -14.60 30.98 59.64
CA ASN A 219 -13.74 31.19 58.48
C ASN A 219 -14.00 30.16 57.35
N SER A 220 -15.12 29.42 57.41
CA SER A 220 -15.50 28.30 56.53
C SER A 220 -14.72 27.01 56.79
N ASP A 221 -14.42 26.72 58.05
CA ASP A 221 -13.85 25.46 58.54
C ASP A 221 -14.93 24.41 58.85
N ASP A 222 -15.23 23.54 57.87
CA ASP A 222 -16.29 22.52 57.98
C ASP A 222 -15.86 21.25 58.76
N GLN A 223 -15.46 21.37 60.03
CA GLN A 223 -15.27 20.19 60.87
C GLN A 223 -16.62 19.51 61.19
N LEU A 224 -16.59 18.20 61.46
CA LEU A 224 -17.75 17.49 62.02
C LEU A 224 -17.38 16.96 63.41
N ALA A 225 -17.91 17.60 64.44
CA ALA A 225 -17.72 17.16 65.81
C ALA A 225 -18.83 16.18 66.28
N TYR A 226 -18.44 15.09 66.97
CA TYR A 226 -19.37 14.02 67.41
C TYR A 226 -19.32 13.73 68.91
N GLU A 227 -20.43 13.26 69.47
CA GLU A 227 -20.52 12.67 70.81
C GLU A 227 -20.36 11.12 70.73
N TYR A 228 -19.83 10.47 71.77
CA TYR A 228 -19.66 9.00 71.84
C TYR A 228 -20.93 8.18 71.61
N ASN A 229 -22.11 8.78 71.66
CA ASN A 229 -23.32 8.14 71.18
C ASN A 229 -23.44 8.43 69.67
N PRO A 230 -23.05 7.51 68.77
CA PRO A 230 -22.64 7.80 67.38
C PRO A 230 -23.78 8.24 66.43
N GLY A 231 -24.88 8.78 66.95
CA GLY A 231 -25.98 9.36 66.19
C GLY A 231 -26.08 10.89 66.25
N LEU A 232 -25.38 11.57 67.17
CA LEU A 232 -25.59 13.00 67.42
C LEU A 232 -24.32 13.82 67.10
N LEU A 233 -24.49 14.89 66.33
CA LEU A 233 -23.48 15.94 66.18
C LEU A 233 -23.35 16.66 67.52
N LEU A 234 -22.15 17.09 67.88
CA LEU A 234 -21.98 17.96 69.03
C LEU A 234 -22.75 19.24 68.77
N ILE A 235 -23.69 19.53 69.65
CA ILE A 235 -24.46 20.76 69.64
C ILE A 235 -24.24 21.52 70.94
N ASN A 236 -24.17 22.84 70.86
CA ASN A 236 -24.19 23.71 72.03
C ASN A 236 -25.57 23.62 72.74
N PRO A 237 -25.71 24.16 73.96
CA PRO A 237 -27.01 24.22 74.65
C PRO A 237 -28.11 25.00 73.91
N SER A 238 -27.76 25.78 72.89
CA SER A 238 -28.66 26.55 72.02
C SER A 238 -29.12 25.78 70.77
N GLY A 239 -28.56 24.59 70.51
CA GLY A 239 -28.91 23.72 69.40
C GLY A 239 -28.05 23.87 68.14
N ASP A 240 -27.03 24.73 68.14
CA ASP A 240 -26.11 24.91 67.01
C ASP A 240 -25.00 23.86 67.06
N THR A 241 -24.54 23.41 65.90
CA THR A 241 -23.32 22.62 65.76
C THR A 241 -22.10 23.41 66.23
N ILE A 242 -21.05 22.66 66.58
CA ILE A 242 -19.81 23.22 67.13
C ILE A 242 -18.61 22.57 66.47
N ASP A 243 -17.52 23.34 66.35
CA ASP A 243 -16.23 22.90 65.87
C ASP A 243 -15.17 23.04 66.95
N LEU A 244 -14.46 21.95 67.23
CA LEU A 244 -13.49 21.86 68.32
C LEU A 244 -12.14 22.37 67.84
N THR A 245 -11.57 23.32 68.57
CA THR A 245 -10.24 23.88 68.29
C THR A 245 -9.18 22.81 68.09
N LEU A 246 -8.58 22.77 66.91
CA LEU A 246 -7.65 21.72 66.53
C LEU A 246 -6.63 22.22 65.51
N LEU A 247 -5.35 22.12 65.87
CA LEU A 247 -4.23 22.21 64.92
C LEU A 247 -3.47 20.89 64.91
N LEU A 248 -3.01 20.50 63.73
CA LEU A 248 -2.25 19.27 63.54
C LEU A 248 -0.96 19.56 62.81
N ASP A 249 0.17 19.13 63.38
CA ASP A 249 1.43 19.13 62.65
C ASP A 249 1.62 17.77 61.99
N LEU A 250 1.58 17.77 60.66
CA LEU A 250 1.71 16.61 59.81
C LEU A 250 3.05 16.67 59.05
N TYR A 251 3.67 15.51 58.86
CA TYR A 251 4.92 15.42 58.11
C TYR A 251 5.01 14.13 57.30
N LEU A 252 5.92 14.13 56.33
CA LEU A 252 6.36 12.93 55.63
C LEU A 252 7.70 12.50 56.20
N GLN A 253 7.96 11.19 56.23
CA GLN A 253 9.24 10.67 56.72
C GLN A 253 10.46 11.25 55.98
N ASP A 254 10.27 11.67 54.73
CA ASP A 254 11.22 12.41 53.92
C ASP A 254 10.52 13.60 53.25
N ASN A 255 11.04 14.81 53.44
CA ASN A 255 10.54 16.03 52.81
C ASN A 255 11.07 16.23 51.38
N THR A 256 11.90 15.30 50.90
CA THR A 256 12.32 15.16 49.51
C THR A 256 11.86 13.82 48.91
N PRO A 257 10.54 13.56 48.93
CA PRO A 257 9.99 12.23 48.68
C PRO A 257 10.21 11.75 47.24
N LYS A 258 10.06 10.44 47.01
CA LYS A 258 9.87 9.91 45.65
C LYS A 258 8.47 10.28 45.15
N PRO A 259 8.26 10.36 43.82
CA PRO A 259 6.92 10.64 43.28
C PRO A 259 5.82 9.70 43.80
N SER A 260 6.07 8.40 43.98
CA SER A 260 5.05 7.45 44.49
C SER A 260 4.67 7.66 45.95
N ASN A 261 5.56 8.20 46.79
CA ASN A 261 5.28 8.48 48.20
C ASN A 261 4.15 9.52 48.36
N ILE A 262 4.06 10.44 47.41
CA ILE A 262 3.06 11.52 47.38
C ILE A 262 2.12 11.40 46.18
N LYS A 263 2.09 10.23 45.52
CA LYS A 263 1.33 9.96 44.27
C LYS A 263 1.33 11.14 43.28
N LEU A 264 2.52 11.70 43.03
CA LEU A 264 2.71 12.82 42.12
C LEU A 264 2.26 12.40 40.71
N LYS A 265 1.46 13.26 40.07
CA LYS A 265 0.82 13.00 38.77
C LYS A 265 1.07 14.15 37.81
N ILE A 266 1.12 13.81 36.52
CA ILE A 266 0.95 14.76 35.41
C ILE A 266 -0.32 14.35 34.65
N ASN A 267 -1.23 15.31 34.43
CA ASN A 267 -2.54 15.11 33.81
C ASN A 267 -3.29 13.89 34.40
N GLY A 268 -3.29 13.79 35.73
CA GLY A 268 -4.00 12.74 36.47
C GLY A 268 -3.33 11.36 36.47
N THR A 269 -2.18 11.19 35.82
CA THR A 269 -1.46 9.90 35.75
C THR A 269 -0.14 9.95 36.51
N ASN A 270 0.13 8.91 37.30
CA ASN A 270 1.26 8.88 38.23
C ASN A 270 2.61 8.95 37.51
N LEU A 271 3.57 9.60 38.15
CA LEU A 271 4.98 9.56 37.75
C LEU A 271 5.62 8.21 38.09
N ASN A 272 6.68 7.89 37.36
CA ASN A 272 7.59 6.79 37.65
C ASN A 272 8.81 7.30 38.43
N ASP A 273 9.10 6.66 39.56
CA ASP A 273 10.13 7.12 40.49
C ASP A 273 11.56 6.72 40.11
N ASN A 274 11.73 5.68 39.29
CA ASN A 274 13.02 5.00 39.05
C ASN A 274 13.81 4.63 40.33
N GLY A 275 13.16 4.64 41.50
CA GLY A 275 13.76 4.34 42.79
C GLY A 275 14.67 5.42 43.38
N ILE A 276 14.78 6.59 42.74
CA ILE A 276 15.64 7.70 43.20
C ILE A 276 14.78 8.71 43.96
N ASP A 277 15.22 9.10 45.17
CA ASP A 277 14.56 10.13 45.96
C ASP A 277 14.55 11.46 45.20
N ASN A 278 13.51 12.27 45.42
CA ASN A 278 13.43 13.63 44.89
C ASN A 278 13.38 13.73 43.35
N ARG A 279 13.15 12.63 42.62
CA ARG A 279 13.17 12.60 41.14
C ARG A 279 12.21 11.57 40.57
N GLY A 280 11.76 11.81 39.34
CA GLY A 280 10.96 10.88 38.57
C GLY A 280 10.80 11.31 37.12
N TYR A 281 10.03 10.52 36.37
CA TYR A 281 9.65 10.86 35.02
C TYR A 281 8.22 10.43 34.73
N TRP A 282 7.60 11.14 33.80
CA TRP A 282 6.29 10.84 33.29
C TRP A 282 6.41 10.55 31.80
N SER A 283 5.90 9.41 31.35
CA SER A 283 5.93 9.02 29.94
C SER A 283 4.54 8.62 29.47
N ASN A 284 4.13 9.11 28.31
CA ASN A 284 2.84 8.80 27.71
C ASN A 284 2.96 8.64 26.18
N THR A 285 2.12 7.79 25.59
CA THR A 285 1.97 7.55 24.15
C THR A 285 0.63 8.04 23.60
N ASP A 286 -0.21 8.66 24.44
CA ASP A 286 -1.45 9.30 24.03
C ASP A 286 -1.19 10.44 23.03
N GLU A 287 -2.18 10.70 22.18
CA GLU A 287 -2.12 11.74 21.17
C GLU A 287 -2.47 13.11 21.77
N TYR A 288 -1.51 14.01 21.77
CA TYR A 288 -1.65 15.41 22.13
C TYR A 288 -1.37 16.28 20.90
N GLY A 289 -2.23 17.27 20.67
CA GLY A 289 -2.11 18.26 19.61
C GLY A 289 -2.87 19.53 20.01
N SER A 290 -2.44 20.68 19.50
CA SER A 290 -3.08 21.97 19.83
C SER A 290 -2.96 22.93 18.67
N ALA A 291 -4.09 23.46 18.20
CA ALA A 291 -4.13 24.47 17.13
C ALA A 291 -3.50 25.80 17.57
N ASP A 292 -3.48 26.08 18.88
CA ASP A 292 -2.91 27.30 19.46
C ASP A 292 -1.39 27.21 19.64
N GLY A 293 -0.79 26.03 19.37
CA GLY A 293 0.66 25.82 19.43
C GLY A 293 1.21 25.52 20.83
N GLU A 294 0.34 25.30 21.82
CA GLU A 294 0.73 25.01 23.20
C GLU A 294 -0.10 23.86 23.81
N LEU A 295 0.56 22.98 24.56
CA LEU A 295 -0.04 21.94 25.40
C LEU A 295 0.09 22.33 26.86
N ASN A 296 -0.99 22.24 27.63
CA ASN A 296 -0.97 22.47 29.08
C ASN A 296 -0.92 21.14 29.84
N PHE A 297 -0.01 21.04 30.80
CA PHE A 297 0.14 19.88 31.68
C PHE A 297 -0.07 20.31 33.12
N GLU A 298 -1.03 19.67 33.79
CA GLU A 298 -1.31 19.89 35.21
C GLU A 298 -0.51 18.90 36.08
N VAL A 299 0.06 19.40 37.16
CA VAL A 299 0.79 18.64 38.17
C VAL A 299 -0.01 18.61 39.47
N THR A 300 -0.27 17.41 39.98
CA THR A 300 -0.99 17.22 41.24
C THR A 300 -0.28 16.19 42.11
N ALA A 301 -0.46 16.28 43.42
CA ALA A 301 0.09 15.34 44.38
C ALA A 301 -0.91 15.07 45.51
N ASP A 302 -0.76 13.93 46.17
CA ASP A 302 -1.48 13.58 47.38
C ASP A 302 -0.79 14.21 48.64
N TRP A 303 -0.30 15.45 48.52
CA TRP A 303 0.30 16.23 49.62
C TRP A 303 0.17 17.74 49.35
N TRP A 304 0.24 18.55 50.41
CA TRP A 304 0.12 20.01 50.30
C TRP A 304 1.43 20.68 49.88
N ASP A 305 1.29 21.75 49.11
CA ASP A 305 2.36 22.71 48.80
C ASP A 305 3.62 22.03 48.21
N VAL A 306 3.44 20.91 47.50
CA VAL A 306 4.54 20.18 46.87
C VAL A 306 5.10 21.04 45.75
N GLU A 307 6.38 21.38 45.88
CA GLU A 307 7.14 22.06 44.83
C GLU A 307 7.96 21.02 44.07
N CYS A 308 8.02 21.13 42.74
CA CYS A 308 8.96 20.34 41.95
C CYS A 308 9.39 21.08 40.69
N ASN A 309 10.52 20.65 40.12
CA ASN A 309 11.11 21.25 38.93
C ASN A 309 10.97 20.32 37.72
N ILE A 310 10.24 20.79 36.71
CA ILE A 310 10.20 20.18 35.39
C ILE A 310 11.51 20.49 34.67
N SER A 311 12.39 19.49 34.61
CA SER A 311 13.79 19.70 34.24
C SER A 311 14.11 19.31 32.80
N GLN A 312 13.42 18.32 32.26
CA GLN A 312 13.63 17.85 30.89
C GLN A 312 12.32 17.44 30.25
N VAL A 313 12.20 17.73 28.96
CA VAL A 313 11.02 17.40 28.17
C VAL A 313 11.47 16.84 26.82
N GLN A 314 10.83 15.76 26.41
CA GLN A 314 10.87 15.26 25.05
C GLN A 314 9.45 15.00 24.56
N ILE A 315 9.09 15.53 23.40
CA ILE A 315 7.87 15.16 22.69
C ILE A 315 8.24 14.82 21.25
N ASN A 316 7.76 13.68 20.75
CA ASN A 316 7.89 13.30 19.34
C ASN A 316 6.54 13.42 18.66
N TYR A 317 6.44 14.25 17.63
CA TYR A 317 5.25 14.44 16.81
C TYR A 317 5.37 13.70 15.48
N THR A 318 4.27 13.07 15.07
CA THR A 318 4.17 12.37 13.80
C THR A 318 2.93 12.82 13.03
N LYS A 319 3.10 13.02 11.72
CA LYS A 319 2.03 13.32 10.76
C LYS A 319 1.98 12.24 9.69
N THR A 320 0.81 11.67 9.41
CA THR A 320 0.65 10.48 8.52
C THR A 320 -0.42 10.64 7.45
N ASP A 321 -1.10 11.78 7.38
CA ASP A 321 -2.19 12.08 6.43
C ASP A 321 -1.69 12.49 5.03
N LEU A 322 -0.39 12.35 4.75
CA LEU A 322 0.22 12.82 3.51
C LEU A 322 0.46 11.69 2.51
N LYS A 323 0.29 12.02 1.23
CA LYS A 323 0.58 11.15 0.10
C LYS A 323 1.36 11.88 -0.99
N ALA A 324 2.24 11.17 -1.68
CA ALA A 324 2.96 11.64 -2.85
C ALA A 324 2.52 10.84 -4.09
N SER A 325 2.32 11.53 -5.20
CA SER A 325 1.87 10.90 -6.43
C SER A 325 3.01 10.15 -7.10
N SER A 326 2.76 8.89 -7.44
CA SER A 326 3.72 8.05 -8.15
C SER A 326 3.36 7.98 -9.62
N ASN A 327 4.33 8.22 -10.49
CA ASN A 327 4.23 7.97 -11.93
C ASN A 327 5.40 7.12 -12.37
N PHE A 328 5.26 6.43 -13.49
CA PHE A 328 6.36 5.67 -14.06
C PHE A 328 6.44 5.80 -15.58
N GLU A 329 7.63 5.53 -16.09
CA GLU A 329 7.94 5.41 -17.50
C GLU A 329 8.69 4.10 -17.76
N VAL A 330 8.37 3.45 -18.88
CA VAL A 330 9.19 2.40 -19.48
C VAL A 330 9.68 2.90 -20.82
N SER A 331 10.98 3.15 -20.94
CA SER A 331 11.58 3.77 -22.14
C SER A 331 11.67 2.82 -23.34
N GLY A 332 11.38 1.52 -23.16
CA GLY A 332 11.37 0.54 -24.25
C GLY A 332 10.93 -0.86 -23.81
N SER A 333 10.66 -1.73 -24.79
CA SER A 333 10.27 -3.13 -24.56
C SER A 333 11.26 -3.86 -23.64
N GLY A 334 10.75 -4.48 -22.57
CA GLY A 334 11.55 -5.27 -21.63
C GLY A 334 12.53 -4.47 -20.75
N GLN A 335 12.53 -3.14 -20.83
CA GLN A 335 13.41 -2.30 -20.00
C GLN A 335 12.87 -2.15 -18.59
N ASP A 336 13.75 -1.83 -17.65
CA ASP A 336 13.40 -1.47 -16.28
C ASP A 336 12.36 -0.32 -16.25
N ILE A 337 11.50 -0.37 -15.24
CA ILE A 337 10.48 0.64 -14.97
C ILE A 337 11.13 1.77 -14.17
N VAL A 338 11.06 3.00 -14.66
CA VAL A 338 11.55 4.19 -13.93
C VAL A 338 10.38 4.81 -13.18
N TRP A 339 10.47 4.83 -11.85
CA TRP A 339 9.45 5.40 -10.96
C TRP A 339 9.86 6.79 -10.49
N ASN A 340 8.90 7.71 -10.51
CA ASN A 340 9.03 9.07 -10.00
C ASN A 340 7.87 9.37 -9.05
N VAL A 341 8.19 9.52 -7.78
CA VAL A 341 7.28 9.88 -6.70
C VAL A 341 7.44 11.36 -6.42
N THR A 342 6.38 12.15 -6.63
CA THR A 342 6.42 13.61 -6.51
C THR A 342 5.39 14.12 -5.52
N ARG A 343 5.80 15.10 -4.72
CA ARG A 343 4.90 15.91 -3.89
C ARG A 343 4.96 17.36 -4.38
N ASN A 344 4.11 17.67 -5.38
CA ASN A 344 4.12 18.96 -6.08
C ASN A 344 3.76 20.16 -5.18
N SER A 345 2.99 19.95 -4.11
CA SER A 345 2.69 20.98 -3.11
C SER A 345 3.80 21.18 -2.07
N GLY A 346 4.88 20.39 -2.16
CA GLY A 346 5.95 20.35 -1.19
C GLY A 346 5.58 19.68 0.13
N LEU A 347 6.53 19.73 1.06
CA LEU A 347 6.42 19.34 2.46
C LEU A 347 6.93 20.52 3.28
N ALA A 348 6.05 21.45 3.60
CA ALA A 348 6.36 22.67 4.34
C ALA A 348 5.54 22.73 5.65
N TYR A 349 5.68 21.67 6.45
CA TYR A 349 4.87 21.46 7.66
C TYR A 349 5.70 21.47 8.95
N PHE A 350 7.04 21.49 8.87
CA PHE A 350 7.88 21.53 10.05
C PHE A 350 7.85 22.92 10.67
N ASP A 351 7.62 22.98 11.97
CA ASP A 351 7.61 24.24 12.71
C ASP A 351 8.99 24.49 13.33
N THR A 352 9.40 25.76 13.31
CA THR A 352 10.73 26.25 13.68
C THR A 352 11.11 26.03 15.15
N ASN A 353 10.12 25.80 16.02
CA ASN A 353 10.33 25.53 17.44
C ASN A 353 10.76 24.08 17.75
N PHE A 354 10.78 23.22 16.72
CA PHE A 354 11.09 21.79 16.84
C PHE A 354 12.43 21.45 16.16
N GLY A 355 12.89 20.22 16.32
CA GLY A 355 14.08 19.67 15.67
C GLY A 355 13.86 18.24 15.21
N ASP A 356 14.95 17.55 14.86
CA ASP A 356 14.94 16.16 14.39
C ASP A 356 13.91 15.89 13.27
N TYR A 357 13.87 16.81 12.30
CA TYR A 357 12.96 16.71 11.18
C TYR A 357 13.29 15.50 10.32
N ARG A 358 12.31 14.63 10.11
CA ARG A 358 12.43 13.44 9.28
C ARG A 358 11.24 13.30 8.36
N ILE A 359 11.49 12.84 7.13
CA ILE A 359 10.47 12.51 6.13
C ILE A 359 10.63 11.04 5.78
N ASN A 360 9.55 10.27 5.83
CA ASN A 360 9.55 8.88 5.37
C ASN A 360 8.67 8.73 4.14
N PHE A 361 9.22 8.17 3.06
CA PHE A 361 8.45 7.68 1.92
C PHE A 361 8.30 6.16 2.05
N THR A 362 7.08 5.66 2.12
CA THR A 362 6.81 4.22 2.23
C THR A 362 6.54 3.61 0.86
N ILE A 363 7.60 3.14 0.19
CA ILE A 363 7.56 2.64 -1.19
C ILE A 363 7.48 1.11 -1.25
N PRO A 364 7.03 0.51 -2.37
CA PRO A 364 7.08 -0.95 -2.55
C PRO A 364 8.50 -1.52 -2.38
N SER A 365 8.62 -2.66 -1.69
CA SER A 365 9.93 -3.26 -1.41
C SER A 365 10.61 -3.86 -2.65
N ILE A 366 9.83 -4.12 -3.71
CA ILE A 366 10.30 -4.63 -5.01
C ILE A 366 11.03 -3.58 -5.85
N TRP A 367 10.96 -2.30 -5.46
CA TRP A 367 11.73 -1.25 -6.12
C TRP A 367 13.21 -1.34 -5.74
N ASN A 368 14.09 -1.17 -6.73
CA ASN A 368 15.52 -1.39 -6.65
C ASN A 368 16.18 -0.41 -5.68
N GLU A 369 16.65 -0.92 -4.54
CA GLU A 369 17.14 -0.05 -3.46
C GLU A 369 18.36 0.78 -3.85
N ILE A 370 19.21 0.25 -4.73
CA ILE A 370 20.46 0.87 -5.16
C ILE A 370 20.19 2.14 -5.97
N ASN A 371 19.03 2.19 -6.65
CA ASN A 371 18.64 3.27 -7.54
C ASN A 371 17.77 4.34 -6.86
N ILE A 372 17.43 4.16 -5.57
CA ILE A 372 16.64 5.15 -4.82
C ILE A 372 17.45 6.43 -4.69
N GLN A 373 16.89 7.52 -5.22
CA GLN A 373 17.39 8.88 -5.11
C GLN A 373 16.30 9.78 -4.56
N VAL A 374 16.65 10.70 -3.66
CA VAL A 374 15.69 11.62 -3.04
C VAL A 374 16.22 13.05 -3.14
N PHE A 375 15.32 13.98 -3.45
CA PHE A 375 15.65 15.37 -3.71
C PHE A 375 14.62 16.33 -3.08
N ASN A 376 15.09 17.52 -2.73
CA ASN A 376 14.27 18.68 -2.41
C ASN A 376 14.65 19.82 -3.37
N GLY A 377 13.87 20.03 -4.42
CA GLY A 377 14.25 20.91 -5.53
C GLY A 377 15.56 20.45 -6.18
N THR A 378 16.59 21.28 -6.14
CA THR A 378 17.93 20.95 -6.65
C THR A 378 18.82 20.25 -5.61
N ASP A 379 18.40 20.20 -4.35
CA ASP A 379 19.19 19.61 -3.27
C ASP A 379 19.07 18.09 -3.28
N ASN A 380 20.18 17.41 -3.58
CA ASN A 380 20.25 15.95 -3.53
C ASN A 380 20.44 15.46 -2.09
N ARG A 381 19.49 14.67 -1.58
CA ARG A 381 19.49 14.07 -0.23
C ARG A 381 19.87 12.59 -0.22
N THR A 382 20.16 12.01 -1.38
CA THR A 382 20.36 10.57 -1.58
C THR A 382 21.43 9.96 -0.68
N SER A 383 22.54 10.66 -0.42
CA SER A 383 23.64 10.11 0.38
C SER A 383 23.36 10.06 1.88
N THR A 384 22.29 10.72 2.35
CA THR A 384 21.94 10.81 3.77
C THR A 384 20.72 9.98 4.15
N ILE A 385 20.04 9.36 3.18
CA ILE A 385 18.82 8.60 3.46
C ILE A 385 19.11 7.28 4.19
N ASN A 386 18.19 6.88 5.07
CA ASN A 386 18.14 5.54 5.63
C ASN A 386 17.06 4.72 4.92
N LYS A 387 17.28 3.41 4.78
CA LYS A 387 16.37 2.50 4.08
C LYS A 387 16.04 1.34 5.02
N ARG A 388 14.75 1.08 5.26
CA ARG A 388 14.30 0.02 6.17
C ARG A 388 13.19 -0.81 5.54
N LEU A 389 13.38 -2.12 5.44
CA LEU A 389 12.32 -3.05 5.07
C LEU A 389 11.31 -3.20 6.21
N LEU A 390 10.01 -3.16 5.90
CA LEU A 390 8.93 -3.25 6.88
C LEU A 390 8.34 -4.67 7.02
N GLY A 391 8.72 -5.60 6.14
CA GLY A 391 8.19 -6.96 6.12
C GLY A 391 6.77 -7.11 5.54
N SER A 392 6.08 -5.99 5.28
CA SER A 392 4.72 -5.94 4.71
C SER A 392 4.68 -5.83 3.18
N GLY A 393 5.79 -6.08 2.48
CA GLY A 393 5.94 -5.78 1.04
C GLY A 393 6.32 -4.33 0.74
N TYR A 394 6.64 -3.53 1.77
CA TYR A 394 7.03 -2.14 1.67
C TYR A 394 8.37 -1.85 2.34
N ARG A 395 8.94 -0.69 2.00
CA ARG A 395 10.20 -0.15 2.50
C ARG A 395 10.01 1.32 2.84
N ASP A 396 10.49 1.73 4.01
CA ASP A 396 10.64 3.14 4.33
C ASP A 396 11.96 3.68 3.79
N VAL A 397 11.88 4.83 3.14
CA VAL A 397 13.01 5.69 2.79
C VAL A 397 12.94 6.93 3.66
N GLU A 398 13.75 6.93 4.72
CA GLU A 398 13.85 8.03 5.67
C GLU A 398 14.86 9.07 5.20
N VAL A 399 14.46 10.33 5.21
CA VAL A 399 15.34 11.48 5.00
C VAL A 399 15.58 12.13 6.37
N PRO A 400 16.74 11.90 7.01
CA PRO A 400 17.10 12.55 8.26
C PRO A 400 17.54 13.99 8.05
N ASN A 401 17.44 14.82 9.10
CA ASN A 401 17.74 16.26 9.03
C ASN A 401 17.04 16.92 7.83
N ALA A 402 15.78 16.52 7.62
CA ALA A 402 14.93 17.09 6.60
C ALA A 402 14.63 18.56 6.93
N GLY A 403 13.85 19.20 6.07
CA GLY A 403 13.38 20.55 6.30
C GLY A 403 12.21 20.84 5.39
N ASN A 404 11.67 22.04 5.56
CA ASN A 404 10.60 22.50 4.68
C ASN A 404 11.11 22.63 3.24
N GLY A 405 10.29 22.22 2.28
CA GLY A 405 10.63 22.24 0.87
C GLY A 405 9.39 22.31 -0.01
N THR A 406 9.46 23.09 -1.08
CA THR A 406 8.33 23.29 -2.01
C THR A 406 8.22 22.19 -3.06
N TYR A 407 9.24 21.34 -3.19
CA TYR A 407 9.24 20.28 -4.19
C TYR A 407 10.08 19.08 -3.74
N TRP A 408 9.44 18.07 -3.17
CA TRP A 408 10.08 16.82 -2.80
C TRP A 408 9.80 15.75 -3.85
N PHE A 409 10.82 15.00 -4.23
CA PHE A 409 10.66 13.85 -5.11
C PHE A 409 11.64 12.73 -4.83
N LEU A 410 11.22 11.52 -5.14
CA LEU A 410 11.97 10.28 -5.03
C LEU A 410 11.92 9.56 -6.38
N ASN A 411 13.10 9.23 -6.91
CA ASN A 411 13.24 8.43 -8.12
C ASN A 411 13.81 7.07 -7.76
N THR A 412 13.38 6.03 -8.47
CA THR A 412 13.99 4.70 -8.39
C THR A 412 13.61 3.87 -9.62
N THR A 413 14.05 2.62 -9.69
CA THR A 413 13.59 1.69 -10.73
C THR A 413 12.99 0.42 -10.14
N SER A 414 12.25 -0.33 -10.94
CA SER A 414 11.89 -1.73 -10.66
C SER A 414 12.07 -2.57 -11.92
N SER A 415 12.15 -3.89 -11.75
CA SER A 415 12.18 -4.81 -12.88
C SER A 415 10.88 -4.75 -13.68
N ASN A 416 10.99 -4.99 -14.99
CA ASN A 416 9.84 -5.26 -15.84
C ASN A 416 9.28 -6.65 -15.56
N LEU A 417 8.03 -6.73 -15.13
CA LEU A 417 7.44 -8.03 -14.81
C LEU A 417 6.86 -8.76 -16.02
N LEU A 418 6.71 -8.11 -17.17
CA LEU A 418 6.28 -8.76 -18.39
C LEU A 418 7.48 -9.37 -19.12
N SER A 419 7.41 -10.66 -19.43
CA SER A 419 8.51 -11.40 -20.06
C SER A 419 8.23 -11.80 -21.50
N ALA A 420 6.98 -12.12 -21.86
CA ALA A 420 6.64 -12.56 -23.22
C ALA A 420 5.17 -12.30 -23.58
N ILE A 421 4.92 -12.12 -24.88
CA ILE A 421 3.60 -12.24 -25.50
C ILE A 421 3.65 -13.50 -26.35
N SER A 422 2.82 -14.50 -26.01
CA SER A 422 2.78 -15.78 -26.71
C SER A 422 1.49 -15.90 -27.49
N THR A 423 1.59 -16.35 -28.73
CA THR A 423 0.44 -16.55 -29.62
C THR A 423 0.22 -18.03 -29.92
N TYR A 424 -1.04 -18.46 -29.88
CA TYR A 424 -1.41 -19.85 -30.11
C TYR A 424 -2.55 -19.98 -31.13
N VAL A 425 -2.47 -21.02 -31.97
CA VAL A 425 -3.54 -21.47 -32.87
C VAL A 425 -3.80 -22.94 -32.57
N GLY A 426 -5.04 -23.28 -32.21
CA GLY A 426 -5.39 -24.66 -31.84
C GLY A 426 -4.60 -25.22 -30.64
N GLY A 427 -4.08 -24.36 -29.76
CA GLY A 427 -3.27 -24.75 -28.60
C GLY A 427 -1.77 -24.95 -28.89
N VAL A 428 -1.31 -24.72 -30.11
CA VAL A 428 0.11 -24.79 -30.51
C VAL A 428 0.65 -23.37 -30.70
N ALA A 429 1.86 -23.11 -30.20
CA ALA A 429 2.50 -21.80 -30.30
C ALA A 429 2.93 -21.48 -31.73
N TYR A 430 2.63 -20.28 -32.20
CA TYR A 430 2.96 -19.80 -33.54
C TYR A 430 3.24 -18.30 -33.53
N ASP A 431 4.33 -17.87 -34.17
CA ASP A 431 4.64 -16.46 -34.45
C ASP A 431 4.25 -16.06 -35.88
N THR A 432 3.78 -17.03 -36.68
CA THR A 432 3.27 -16.86 -38.04
C THR A 432 1.96 -17.62 -38.17
N VAL A 433 0.90 -16.93 -38.58
CA VAL A 433 -0.47 -17.43 -38.62
C VAL A 433 -1.12 -17.07 -39.95
N ASN A 434 -2.15 -17.82 -40.34
CA ASN A 434 -2.95 -17.49 -41.50
C ASN A 434 -4.08 -16.50 -41.15
N TYR A 435 -4.52 -15.72 -42.13
CA TYR A 435 -5.60 -14.75 -42.02
C TYR A 435 -6.91 -15.35 -41.47
N THR A 436 -7.20 -16.61 -41.80
CA THR A 436 -8.38 -17.34 -41.31
C THR A 436 -8.23 -17.92 -39.89
N ASN A 437 -7.07 -17.76 -39.24
CA ASN A 437 -6.86 -18.31 -37.89
C ASN A 437 -7.51 -17.44 -36.81
N ILE A 438 -8.03 -18.11 -35.78
CA ILE A 438 -8.30 -17.49 -34.48
C ILE A 438 -7.04 -17.60 -33.64
N VAL A 439 -6.45 -16.46 -33.30
CA VAL A 439 -5.17 -16.37 -32.58
C VAL A 439 -5.43 -16.05 -31.13
N ARG A 440 -5.02 -16.96 -30.24
CA ARG A 440 -5.05 -16.75 -28.80
C ARG A 440 -3.79 -16.01 -28.35
N PHE A 441 -3.97 -14.93 -27.61
CA PHE A 441 -2.88 -14.18 -26.98
C PHE A 441 -2.81 -14.51 -25.50
N ASN A 442 -1.65 -14.99 -25.08
CA ASN A 442 -1.29 -15.06 -23.67
C ASN A 442 -0.17 -14.08 -23.37
N VAL A 443 -0.15 -13.61 -22.13
CA VAL A 443 0.96 -12.85 -21.57
C VAL A 443 1.67 -13.70 -20.52
N THR A 444 3.00 -13.62 -20.46
CA THR A 444 3.79 -14.26 -19.42
C THR A 444 4.48 -13.22 -18.55
N PHE A 445 4.49 -13.47 -17.24
CA PHE A 445 5.15 -12.68 -16.22
C PHE A 445 6.41 -13.40 -15.70
N SER A 446 7.43 -12.62 -15.30
CA SER A 446 8.66 -13.15 -14.70
C SER A 446 8.46 -13.70 -13.28
N GLU A 447 7.34 -13.37 -12.64
CA GLU A 447 6.95 -13.83 -11.31
C GLU A 447 5.42 -13.93 -11.19
N ILE A 448 4.93 -14.46 -10.07
CA ILE A 448 3.50 -14.59 -9.82
C ILE A 448 2.91 -13.20 -9.54
N VAL A 449 1.90 -12.80 -10.32
CA VAL A 449 1.14 -11.57 -10.11
C VAL A 449 -0.29 -11.88 -9.67
N MET A 450 -0.87 -11.04 -8.81
CA MET A 450 -2.19 -11.28 -8.20
C MET A 450 -3.28 -10.33 -8.68
N ASN A 451 -2.90 -9.20 -9.27
CA ASN A 451 -3.83 -8.18 -9.70
C ASN A 451 -3.23 -7.27 -10.77
N GLY A 452 -4.08 -6.41 -11.33
CA GLY A 452 -3.68 -5.28 -12.19
C GLY A 452 -4.46 -5.22 -13.49
N THR A 453 -4.08 -4.25 -14.32
CA THR A 453 -4.72 -3.95 -15.59
C THR A 453 -3.78 -4.32 -16.72
N LEU A 454 -4.17 -5.30 -17.55
CA LEU A 454 -3.50 -5.67 -18.79
C LEU A 454 -4.13 -4.91 -19.97
N ASN A 455 -3.29 -4.43 -20.88
CA ASN A 455 -3.73 -3.80 -22.13
C ASN A 455 -2.91 -4.34 -23.31
N LEU A 456 -3.58 -5.14 -24.15
CA LEU A 456 -3.09 -5.58 -25.45
C LEU A 456 -3.53 -4.61 -26.53
N SER A 457 -2.62 -4.24 -27.43
CA SER A 457 -2.91 -3.52 -28.66
C SER A 457 -2.11 -4.12 -29.81
N ILE A 458 -2.74 -4.35 -30.96
CA ILE A 458 -2.13 -4.97 -32.14
C ILE A 458 -2.26 -4.02 -33.32
N TYR A 459 -1.12 -3.70 -33.94
CA TYR A 459 -1.03 -2.75 -35.04
C TYR A 459 -0.60 -3.42 -36.34
N SER A 460 -1.15 -2.97 -37.48
CA SER A 460 -0.75 -3.44 -38.81
C SER A 460 0.66 -2.98 -39.22
N PRO A 461 1.30 -3.60 -40.24
CA PRO A 461 2.68 -3.32 -40.60
C PRO A 461 2.99 -1.87 -41.01
N THR A 462 2.32 -1.33 -42.03
CA THR A 462 2.43 0.09 -42.44
C THR A 462 1.31 0.43 -43.43
N PRO A 463 0.50 1.46 -43.15
CA PRO A 463 0.56 2.33 -41.96
C PRO A 463 -0.04 1.65 -40.72
N ASN A 464 0.56 1.86 -39.53
CA ASN A 464 0.22 1.16 -38.28
C ASN A 464 -1.20 1.45 -37.77
N TYR A 465 -2.20 0.78 -38.34
CA TYR A 465 -3.58 0.84 -37.87
C TYR A 465 -3.77 -0.05 -36.66
N LEU A 466 -4.55 0.39 -35.67
CA LEU A 466 -4.95 -0.47 -34.54
C LEU A 466 -6.01 -1.47 -35.03
N ASN A 467 -5.64 -2.74 -35.23
CA ASN A 467 -6.58 -3.78 -35.65
C ASN A 467 -7.29 -4.43 -34.46
N HIS A 468 -6.60 -4.63 -33.34
CA HIS A 468 -7.18 -5.29 -32.19
C HIS A 468 -6.68 -4.69 -30.88
N THR A 469 -7.56 -4.61 -29.88
CA THR A 469 -7.19 -4.21 -28.53
C THR A 469 -8.07 -4.92 -27.51
N LYS A 470 -7.47 -5.23 -26.35
CA LYS A 470 -8.17 -5.81 -25.21
C LYS A 470 -7.59 -5.26 -23.92
N ILE A 471 -8.49 -4.81 -23.03
CA ILE A 471 -8.14 -4.44 -21.66
C ILE A 471 -8.77 -5.47 -20.71
N ILE A 472 -8.01 -5.93 -19.73
CA ILE A 472 -8.45 -6.89 -18.71
C ILE A 472 -7.99 -6.41 -17.35
N ASN A 473 -8.91 -6.43 -16.40
CA ASN A 473 -8.60 -6.26 -14.99
C ASN A 473 -8.75 -7.62 -14.32
N PHE A 474 -7.72 -8.10 -13.63
CA PHE A 474 -7.81 -9.29 -12.79
C PHE A 474 -7.52 -8.90 -11.35
N TYR A 475 -8.36 -9.38 -10.45
CA TYR A 475 -8.33 -9.13 -9.00
C TYR A 475 -8.90 -10.35 -8.28
N PRO A 476 -8.65 -10.50 -6.98
CA PRO A 476 -7.47 -11.09 -6.35
C PRO A 476 -7.51 -12.64 -6.29
N LEU A 477 -8.23 -13.30 -7.22
CA LEU A 477 -8.53 -14.74 -7.12
C LEU A 477 -7.68 -15.64 -8.03
N THR A 478 -6.86 -15.08 -8.92
CA THR A 478 -6.02 -15.84 -9.88
C THR A 478 -4.58 -15.34 -9.81
N SER A 479 -3.74 -16.08 -9.09
CA SER A 479 -2.30 -15.84 -9.01
C SER A 479 -1.58 -16.79 -9.96
N GLU A 480 -1.17 -16.29 -11.12
CA GLU A 480 -0.54 -17.08 -12.17
C GLU A 480 0.66 -16.32 -12.75
N THR A 481 1.48 -17.03 -13.51
CA THR A 481 2.59 -16.45 -14.29
C THR A 481 2.20 -16.28 -15.75
N GLU A 482 1.07 -16.82 -16.19
CA GLU A 482 0.58 -16.70 -17.56
C GLU A 482 -0.92 -16.42 -17.54
N PHE A 483 -1.39 -15.51 -18.39
CA PHE A 483 -2.81 -15.18 -18.49
C PHE A 483 -3.24 -15.18 -19.95
N ASN A 484 -4.37 -15.84 -20.25
CA ASN A 484 -5.07 -15.60 -21.51
C ASN A 484 -5.66 -14.20 -21.50
N ILE A 485 -5.37 -13.46 -22.56
CA ILE A 485 -5.91 -12.12 -22.77
C ILE A 485 -7.16 -12.17 -23.63
N THR A 486 -7.01 -12.73 -24.83
CA THR A 486 -8.07 -12.73 -25.82
C THR A 486 -7.81 -13.75 -26.89
N ASP A 487 -8.89 -14.22 -27.50
CA ASP A 487 -8.86 -14.95 -28.75
C ASP A 487 -9.31 -13.96 -29.86
N TRP A 488 -8.42 -13.66 -30.80
CA TRP A 488 -8.66 -12.72 -31.89
C TRP A 488 -8.90 -13.47 -33.20
N ASP A 489 -10.10 -13.32 -33.77
CA ASP A 489 -10.36 -13.69 -35.15
C ASP A 489 -9.77 -12.62 -36.08
N VAL A 490 -8.65 -12.97 -36.71
CA VAL A 490 -7.85 -12.08 -37.56
C VAL A 490 -8.66 -11.56 -38.75
N SER A 491 -9.58 -12.37 -39.27
CA SER A 491 -10.35 -12.05 -40.48
C SER A 491 -11.30 -10.86 -40.30
N LEU A 492 -11.66 -10.51 -39.06
CA LEU A 492 -12.66 -9.47 -38.78
C LEU A 492 -12.21 -8.05 -39.13
N ASN A 493 -10.91 -7.77 -39.05
CA ASN A 493 -10.42 -6.38 -39.11
C ASN A 493 -9.01 -6.22 -39.67
N VAL A 494 -8.35 -7.30 -40.11
CA VAL A 494 -7.11 -7.21 -40.89
C VAL A 494 -7.43 -6.97 -42.37
N SER A 495 -6.79 -5.95 -42.95
CA SER A 495 -6.95 -5.56 -44.37
C SER A 495 -5.66 -5.76 -45.21
N GLU A 496 -4.53 -5.95 -44.55
CA GLU A 496 -3.20 -6.15 -45.13
C GLU A 496 -2.45 -7.28 -44.41
N TYR A 497 -1.60 -8.00 -45.13
CA TYR A 497 -0.78 -9.07 -44.56
C TYR A 497 0.63 -8.56 -44.29
N GLY A 498 1.33 -9.19 -43.35
CA GLY A 498 2.68 -8.77 -42.97
C GLY A 498 2.97 -8.99 -41.49
N VAL A 499 3.97 -8.27 -41.00
CA VAL A 499 4.39 -8.33 -39.59
C VAL A 499 3.61 -7.30 -38.78
N PHE A 500 2.67 -7.78 -37.98
CA PHE A 500 1.90 -6.99 -37.04
C PHE A 500 2.69 -6.79 -35.74
N ILE A 501 2.52 -5.63 -35.13
CA ILE A 501 3.20 -5.28 -33.88
C ILE A 501 2.22 -5.52 -32.74
N THR A 502 2.62 -6.36 -31.79
CA THR A 502 1.84 -6.68 -30.59
C THR A 502 2.42 -5.90 -29.42
N ARG A 503 1.59 -5.11 -28.75
CA ARG A 503 1.98 -4.27 -27.61
C ARG A 503 1.24 -4.75 -26.38
N MET A 504 1.97 -5.10 -25.34
CA MET A 504 1.40 -5.46 -24.04
C MET A 504 1.91 -4.52 -22.97
N ALA A 505 0.99 -3.92 -22.22
CA ALA A 505 1.28 -3.12 -21.05
C ALA A 505 0.50 -3.66 -19.85
N TRP A 506 1.14 -3.64 -18.68
CA TRP A 506 0.51 -4.00 -17.41
C TRP A 506 0.96 -3.07 -16.30
N ASN A 507 0.04 -2.73 -15.39
CA ASN A 507 0.38 -2.14 -14.09
C ASN A 507 -0.67 -2.49 -13.04
N ASN A 508 -0.24 -2.55 -11.77
CA ASN A 508 -1.13 -2.75 -10.62
C ASN A 508 -1.00 -1.67 -9.55
N GLY A 509 -0.27 -0.59 -9.84
CA GLY A 509 0.01 0.51 -8.92
C GLY A 509 1.38 0.45 -8.28
N THR A 510 1.87 -0.76 -7.93
CA THR A 510 3.18 -0.96 -7.27
C THR A 510 4.24 -1.55 -8.19
N ALA A 511 3.80 -2.22 -9.25
CA ALA A 511 4.63 -2.82 -10.28
C ALA A 511 4.04 -2.51 -11.67
N ALA A 512 4.89 -2.64 -12.67
CA ALA A 512 4.52 -2.46 -14.06
C ALA A 512 5.33 -3.38 -14.98
N GLY A 513 4.87 -3.50 -16.21
CA GLY A 513 5.60 -4.17 -17.27
C GLY A 513 5.16 -3.72 -18.64
N PHE A 514 6.08 -3.80 -19.59
CA PHE A 514 5.87 -3.38 -20.96
C PHE A 514 6.71 -4.20 -21.93
N ILE A 515 6.07 -4.82 -22.91
CA ILE A 515 6.75 -5.59 -23.94
C ILE A 515 6.06 -5.38 -25.30
N ILE A 516 6.89 -5.43 -26.34
CA ILE A 516 6.50 -5.39 -27.74
C ILE A 516 6.96 -6.70 -28.38
N GLY A 517 6.06 -7.35 -29.11
CA GLY A 517 6.32 -8.52 -29.92
C GLY A 517 5.84 -8.31 -31.36
N ASN A 518 5.99 -9.36 -32.16
CA ASN A 518 5.57 -9.39 -33.55
C ASN A 518 4.69 -10.61 -33.81
N LEU A 519 3.71 -10.47 -34.70
CA LEU A 519 2.91 -11.57 -35.24
C LEU A 519 2.89 -11.46 -36.76
N THR A 520 3.37 -12.46 -37.47
CA THR A 520 3.28 -12.48 -38.95
C THR A 520 1.94 -13.06 -39.36
N ILE A 521 1.17 -12.33 -40.16
CA ILE A 521 -0.10 -12.79 -40.71
C ILE A 521 0.09 -13.02 -42.21
N LEU A 522 -0.24 -14.23 -42.67
CA LEU A 522 -0.16 -14.66 -44.06
C LEU A 522 -1.55 -14.75 -44.68
N GLY A 523 -1.65 -14.43 -45.97
CA GLY A 523 -2.84 -14.72 -46.77
C GLY A 523 -2.99 -16.22 -47.01
N ASP A 524 -4.22 -16.71 -46.87
CA ASP A 524 -4.59 -18.04 -47.37
C ASP A 524 -4.69 -17.98 -48.88
N THR A 525 -4.13 -18.98 -49.58
CA THR A 525 -3.97 -18.92 -51.03
C THR A 525 -4.39 -20.22 -51.69
N GLU A 526 -4.77 -20.13 -52.95
CA GLU A 526 -4.98 -21.27 -53.83
C GLU A 526 -4.35 -21.00 -55.20
N LEU A 527 -3.87 -22.05 -55.86
CA LEU A 527 -3.43 -22.02 -57.24
C LEU A 527 -4.30 -23.00 -58.03
N THR A 528 -4.89 -22.53 -59.13
CA THR A 528 -5.71 -23.37 -60.01
C THR A 528 -5.29 -23.22 -61.46
N ILE A 529 -5.48 -24.27 -62.25
CA ILE A 529 -5.32 -24.21 -63.69
C ILE A 529 -6.63 -23.69 -64.29
N TYR A 530 -6.61 -22.43 -64.70
CA TYR A 530 -7.78 -21.73 -65.21
C TYR A 530 -8.13 -22.18 -66.64
N THR A 531 -7.12 -22.28 -67.51
CA THR A 531 -7.32 -22.83 -68.87
C THR A 531 -6.12 -23.65 -69.31
N LEU A 532 -6.42 -24.83 -69.87
CA LEU A 532 -5.52 -25.64 -70.66
C LEU A 532 -6.31 -26.11 -71.89
N PRO A 533 -5.83 -25.88 -73.13
CA PRO A 533 -6.63 -26.12 -74.34
C PRO A 533 -6.96 -27.61 -74.57
N THR A 534 -6.04 -28.51 -74.23
CA THR A 534 -6.18 -29.97 -74.32
C THR A 534 -5.11 -30.62 -73.44
N TYR A 535 -5.21 -31.92 -73.20
CA TYR A 535 -4.17 -32.70 -72.53
C TYR A 535 -3.28 -33.47 -73.51
N THR A 536 -3.56 -33.40 -74.82
CA THR A 536 -2.80 -34.07 -75.87
C THR A 536 -2.45 -33.08 -76.97
N PHE A 537 -1.16 -32.97 -77.30
CA PHE A 537 -0.60 -32.01 -78.24
C PHE A 537 0.28 -32.72 -79.27
N ASP A 538 0.38 -32.19 -80.47
CA ASP A 538 1.39 -32.59 -81.45
C ASP A 538 2.73 -31.93 -81.12
N ALA A 539 3.85 -32.55 -81.50
CA ALA A 539 5.18 -32.07 -81.15
C ALA A 539 5.52 -30.67 -81.69
N SER A 540 4.84 -30.17 -82.74
CA SER A 540 5.00 -28.78 -83.21
C SER A 540 4.10 -27.77 -82.51
N ASP A 541 3.18 -28.21 -81.64
CA ASP A 541 2.24 -27.31 -80.98
C ASP A 541 2.97 -26.40 -79.98
N ILE A 542 2.57 -25.13 -79.99
CA ILE A 542 2.85 -24.17 -78.92
C ILE A 542 1.51 -23.86 -78.26
N PHE A 543 1.42 -24.05 -76.95
CA PHE A 543 0.19 -23.83 -76.20
C PHE A 543 0.41 -22.96 -74.98
N ASN A 544 -0.71 -22.49 -74.43
CA ASN A 544 -0.73 -21.63 -73.26
C ASN A 544 -1.42 -22.35 -72.10
N ILE A 545 -0.81 -22.26 -70.92
CA ILE A 545 -1.44 -22.60 -69.65
C ILE A 545 -1.77 -21.29 -68.96
N THR A 546 -3.05 -21.10 -68.62
CA THR A 546 -3.43 -19.99 -67.75
C THR A 546 -3.57 -20.51 -66.32
N ALA A 547 -2.76 -20.00 -65.42
CA ALA A 547 -2.81 -20.27 -63.99
C ALA A 547 -3.51 -19.10 -63.27
N PHE A 548 -4.36 -19.41 -62.29
CA PHE A 548 -5.02 -18.43 -61.43
C PHE A 548 -4.51 -18.61 -59.99
N PHE A 549 -3.87 -17.59 -59.45
CA PHE A 549 -3.37 -17.55 -58.08
C PHE A 549 -4.14 -16.50 -57.29
N ASN A 550 -4.91 -16.93 -56.29
CA ASN A 550 -5.84 -16.08 -55.55
C ASN A 550 -5.69 -16.24 -54.04
N ASP A 551 -6.14 -15.20 -53.34
CA ASP A 551 -6.32 -15.17 -51.91
C ASP A 551 -7.69 -15.77 -51.58
N THR A 552 -7.70 -16.91 -50.89
CA THR A 552 -8.92 -17.62 -50.48
C THR A 552 -9.37 -17.24 -49.07
N GLY A 553 -8.50 -16.57 -48.31
CA GLY A 553 -8.80 -16.14 -46.96
C GLY A 553 -9.70 -14.93 -46.94
N TYR A 554 -9.51 -13.99 -47.86
CA TYR A 554 -10.29 -12.76 -47.93
C TYR A 554 -11.74 -13.03 -48.40
N ILE A 555 -12.71 -12.86 -47.48
CA ILE A 555 -14.15 -13.14 -47.71
C ILE A 555 -14.85 -12.02 -48.52
N GLY A 556 -14.18 -10.91 -48.83
CA GLY A 556 -14.76 -9.89 -49.70
C GLY A 556 -14.94 -10.43 -51.13
N TYR A 557 -16.09 -10.15 -51.73
CA TYR A 557 -16.40 -10.54 -53.12
C TYR A 557 -16.20 -9.35 -54.08
N PRO A 558 -15.45 -9.51 -55.19
CA PRO A 558 -14.71 -10.72 -55.59
C PRO A 558 -13.46 -10.96 -54.71
N PRO A 559 -12.94 -12.21 -54.65
CA PRO A 559 -11.72 -12.54 -53.93
C PRO A 559 -10.59 -11.55 -54.25
N LYS A 560 -9.74 -11.26 -53.27
CA LYS A 560 -8.64 -10.32 -53.47
C LYS A 560 -7.60 -11.00 -54.39
N ASN A 561 -7.67 -10.68 -55.68
CA ASN A 561 -6.74 -11.21 -56.67
C ASN A 561 -5.29 -10.87 -56.28
N ILE A 562 -4.40 -11.84 -56.41
CA ILE A 562 -2.99 -11.65 -56.08
C ILE A 562 -2.26 -11.15 -57.34
N SER A 563 -2.12 -9.82 -57.46
CA SER A 563 -1.26 -9.22 -58.50
C SER A 563 0.23 -9.46 -58.20
N ASP A 564 1.09 -9.43 -59.21
CA ASP A 564 2.56 -9.38 -59.06
C ASP A 564 3.16 -10.55 -58.25
N ALA A 565 2.55 -11.73 -58.29
CA ALA A 565 3.14 -12.94 -57.74
C ALA A 565 4.29 -13.44 -58.63
N THR A 566 5.25 -14.12 -58.02
CA THR A 566 6.27 -14.84 -58.75
C THR A 566 5.73 -16.21 -59.13
N ILE A 567 5.50 -16.40 -60.44
CA ILE A 567 5.16 -17.69 -61.02
C ILE A 567 6.41 -18.30 -61.63
N SER A 568 6.62 -19.58 -61.36
CA SER A 568 7.65 -20.39 -62.00
C SER A 568 7.05 -21.73 -62.39
N TYR A 569 7.62 -22.41 -63.37
CA TYR A 569 7.22 -23.75 -63.76
C TYR A 569 8.43 -24.61 -64.05
N ARG A 570 8.25 -25.92 -64.04
CA ARG A 570 9.24 -26.87 -64.55
C ARG A 570 8.56 -27.89 -65.43
N ILE A 571 9.29 -28.36 -66.43
CA ILE A 571 8.88 -29.50 -67.24
C ILE A 571 9.50 -30.76 -66.65
N ASN A 572 8.67 -31.79 -66.44
CA ASN A 572 9.06 -33.05 -65.82
C ASN A 572 9.78 -32.81 -64.46
N SER A 573 10.94 -33.44 -64.26
CA SER A 573 11.77 -33.27 -63.05
C SER A 573 12.93 -32.27 -63.25
N ASN A 574 12.84 -31.38 -64.24
CA ASN A 574 13.86 -30.36 -64.49
C ASN A 574 13.77 -29.19 -63.48
N ASN A 575 14.64 -28.20 -63.64
CA ASN A 575 14.69 -27.02 -62.79
C ASN A 575 13.49 -26.09 -63.04
N TYR A 576 13.10 -25.32 -62.02
CA TYR A 576 12.11 -24.26 -62.19
C TYR A 576 12.66 -23.12 -63.05
N ARG A 577 11.79 -22.63 -63.92
CA ARG A 577 11.97 -21.61 -64.92
C ARG A 577 10.92 -20.52 -64.72
N THR A 578 11.29 -19.28 -65.07
CA THR A 578 10.40 -18.11 -65.01
C THR A 578 10.26 -17.42 -66.36
N ASP A 579 10.98 -17.88 -67.38
CA ASP A 579 10.84 -17.43 -68.76
C ASP A 579 9.52 -17.92 -69.37
N ASN A 580 8.98 -17.22 -70.38
CA ASN A 580 7.68 -17.51 -71.00
C ASN A 580 6.45 -17.36 -70.06
N VAL A 581 6.63 -16.80 -68.87
CA VAL A 581 5.54 -16.38 -67.98
C VAL A 581 5.15 -14.93 -68.30
N THR A 582 3.87 -14.69 -68.57
CA THR A 582 3.30 -13.35 -68.78
C THR A 582 2.19 -13.08 -67.77
N VAL A 583 2.25 -11.95 -67.09
CA VAL A 583 1.19 -11.50 -66.16
C VAL A 583 0.00 -10.99 -66.98
N LEU A 584 -1.17 -11.58 -66.79
CA LEU A 584 -2.40 -11.16 -67.47
C LEU A 584 -3.23 -10.15 -66.65
N GLY A 585 -2.90 -9.98 -65.37
CA GLY A 585 -3.67 -9.16 -64.42
C GLY A 585 -4.69 -10.00 -63.64
N ASP A 586 -5.26 -9.41 -62.58
CA ASP A 586 -6.32 -10.05 -61.78
C ASP A 586 -5.99 -11.47 -61.27
N GLY A 587 -4.72 -11.72 -60.93
CA GLY A 587 -4.27 -13.03 -60.42
C GLY A 587 -4.10 -14.10 -61.51
N LEU A 588 -4.27 -13.75 -62.78
CA LEU A 588 -4.06 -14.63 -63.93
C LEU A 588 -2.65 -14.49 -64.50
N TYR A 589 -2.06 -15.63 -64.82
CA TYR A 589 -0.71 -15.73 -65.37
C TYR A 589 -0.72 -16.73 -66.53
N ASN A 590 -0.15 -16.32 -67.66
CA ASN A 590 -0.01 -17.16 -68.84
C ASN A 590 1.39 -17.76 -68.90
N ILE A 591 1.49 -19.06 -69.15
CA ILE A 591 2.75 -19.75 -69.39
C ILE A 591 2.70 -20.34 -70.80
N THR A 592 3.58 -19.88 -71.68
CA THR A 592 3.69 -20.41 -73.05
C THR A 592 4.66 -21.59 -73.07
N ILE A 593 4.19 -22.73 -73.56
CA ILE A 593 4.93 -23.99 -73.62
C ILE A 593 5.06 -24.40 -75.08
N ASP A 594 6.30 -24.66 -75.50
CA ASP A 594 6.63 -25.26 -76.79
C ASP A 594 6.73 -26.78 -76.60
N CYS A 595 5.90 -27.57 -77.29
CA CYS A 595 5.95 -29.02 -77.21
C CYS A 595 7.26 -29.61 -77.76
N ASN A 596 8.09 -28.80 -78.43
CA ASN A 596 9.43 -29.15 -78.86
C ASN A 596 10.53 -28.62 -77.92
N ASP A 597 10.20 -28.09 -76.73
CA ASP A 597 11.21 -27.72 -75.73
C ASP A 597 12.09 -28.93 -75.39
N THR A 598 13.40 -28.68 -75.30
CA THR A 598 14.42 -29.70 -75.01
C THR A 598 14.22 -30.43 -73.68
N GLU A 599 13.48 -29.86 -72.74
CA GLU A 599 13.15 -30.49 -71.45
C GLU A 599 12.08 -31.61 -71.57
N PHE A 600 11.36 -31.66 -72.69
CA PHE A 600 10.52 -32.80 -73.06
C PHE A 600 11.38 -33.89 -73.72
N ASN A 601 11.93 -34.80 -72.93
CA ASN A 601 12.88 -35.81 -73.41
C ASN A 601 12.27 -36.93 -74.28
N SER A 602 10.94 -37.01 -74.40
CA SER A 602 10.26 -38.01 -75.24
C SER A 602 8.85 -37.59 -75.62
N ASN A 603 8.38 -38.08 -76.77
CA ASN A 603 6.95 -38.13 -77.08
C ASN A 603 6.25 -39.11 -76.12
N GLY A 604 5.04 -38.79 -75.67
CA GLY A 604 4.29 -39.52 -74.64
C GLY A 604 3.94 -38.66 -73.42
N PRO A 605 3.67 -39.29 -72.26
CA PRO A 605 3.33 -38.59 -71.03
C PRO A 605 4.47 -37.69 -70.54
N ASN A 606 4.15 -36.44 -70.23
CA ASN A 606 5.04 -35.46 -69.63
C ASN A 606 4.26 -34.68 -68.57
N SER A 607 4.95 -34.11 -67.58
CA SER A 607 4.32 -33.28 -66.56
C SER A 607 4.85 -31.86 -66.57
N ILE A 608 4.02 -30.91 -66.11
CA ILE A 608 4.41 -29.52 -65.91
C ILE A 608 3.95 -29.12 -64.51
N THR A 609 4.90 -28.81 -63.63
CA THR A 609 4.60 -28.30 -62.28
C THR A 609 4.75 -26.79 -62.27
N ILE A 610 3.73 -26.07 -61.82
CA ILE A 610 3.69 -24.60 -61.69
C ILE A 610 3.71 -24.26 -60.21
N ASN A 611 4.60 -23.36 -59.80
CA ASN A 611 4.69 -22.80 -58.46
C ASN A 611 4.32 -21.32 -58.46
N ALA A 612 3.54 -20.90 -57.48
CA ALA A 612 3.20 -19.52 -57.21
C ALA A 612 3.69 -19.11 -55.81
N SER A 613 4.27 -17.91 -55.72
CA SER A 613 4.73 -17.34 -54.45
C SER A 613 4.58 -15.84 -54.43
N LYS A 614 4.27 -15.27 -53.25
CA LYS A 614 4.28 -13.83 -52.99
C LYS A 614 4.58 -13.58 -51.51
N GLN A 615 5.29 -12.49 -51.21
CA GLN A 615 5.60 -12.13 -49.83
C GLN A 615 4.32 -11.97 -49.00
N TYR A 616 4.27 -12.61 -47.83
CA TYR A 616 3.12 -12.67 -46.91
C TYR A 616 1.88 -13.40 -47.45
N TYR A 617 2.08 -14.27 -48.45
CA TYR A 617 1.08 -15.21 -48.94
C TYR A 617 1.66 -16.62 -48.87
N ASN A 618 0.81 -17.61 -48.63
CA ASN A 618 1.25 -18.99 -48.68
C ASN A 618 1.68 -19.38 -50.11
N ASN A 619 2.76 -20.16 -50.23
CA ASN A 619 3.20 -20.67 -51.52
C ASN A 619 2.31 -21.82 -51.98
N GLN A 620 2.04 -21.90 -53.28
CA GLN A 620 1.21 -22.96 -53.87
C GLN A 620 1.93 -23.61 -55.06
N SER A 621 1.58 -24.87 -55.33
CA SER A 621 2.11 -25.63 -56.45
C SER A 621 1.01 -26.51 -57.04
N GLU A 622 0.92 -26.54 -58.37
CA GLU A 622 0.00 -27.40 -59.11
C GLU A 622 0.76 -28.16 -60.20
N THR A 623 0.33 -29.37 -60.53
CA THR A 623 0.95 -30.17 -61.59
C THR A 623 -0.11 -30.63 -62.59
N ILE A 624 0.19 -30.45 -63.87
CA ILE A 624 -0.61 -30.99 -64.96
C ILE A 624 0.19 -32.07 -65.70
N ASP A 625 -0.51 -33.11 -66.13
CA ASP A 625 0.04 -34.16 -66.98
C ASP A 625 -0.49 -33.97 -68.40
N ILE A 626 0.39 -33.98 -69.39
CA ILE A 626 0.08 -33.85 -70.82
C ILE A 626 0.68 -35.02 -71.60
N ILE A 627 0.18 -35.25 -72.81
CA ILE A 627 0.72 -36.21 -73.76
C ILE A 627 1.19 -35.44 -75.00
N ILE A 628 2.45 -35.61 -75.37
CA ILE A 628 3.00 -35.05 -76.62
C ILE A 628 3.07 -36.17 -77.66
N LEU A 629 2.36 -36.03 -78.77
CA LEU A 629 2.41 -36.94 -79.90
C LEU A 629 3.55 -36.56 -80.83
N GLY A 630 4.29 -37.57 -81.30
CA GLY A 630 5.27 -37.33 -82.35
C GLY A 630 4.57 -37.04 -83.66
N GLU A 631 4.89 -35.93 -84.31
CA GLU A 631 4.49 -35.72 -85.70
C GLU A 631 5.34 -36.55 -86.62
N THR A 632 4.67 -37.32 -87.48
CA THR A 632 5.34 -38.33 -88.29
C THR A 632 5.00 -38.20 -89.76
N SER A 633 5.98 -38.53 -90.59
CA SER A 633 5.81 -38.63 -92.03
C SER A 633 6.21 -40.02 -92.50
N LEU A 634 5.40 -40.62 -93.37
CA LEU A 634 5.72 -41.83 -94.11
C LEU A 634 5.98 -41.46 -95.56
N THR A 635 7.18 -41.75 -96.05
CA THR A 635 7.58 -41.49 -97.44
C THR A 635 8.11 -42.76 -98.08
N ILE A 636 7.72 -43.04 -99.31
CA ILE A 636 8.33 -44.10 -100.12
C ILE A 636 9.61 -43.51 -100.74
N ILE A 637 10.76 -44.08 -100.42
CA ILE A 637 12.06 -43.66 -100.96
C ILE A 637 12.33 -44.38 -102.29
N ASP A 638 11.94 -45.65 -102.36
CA ASP A 638 12.16 -46.51 -103.51
C ASP A 638 11.02 -47.55 -103.59
N PRO A 639 10.44 -47.81 -104.77
CA PRO A 639 10.71 -47.14 -106.04
C PRO A 639 10.10 -45.73 -106.11
N SER A 640 10.67 -44.88 -106.98
CA SER A 640 10.10 -43.57 -107.26
C SER A 640 8.69 -43.70 -107.84
N ASP A 641 7.82 -42.75 -107.52
CA ASP A 641 6.45 -42.72 -108.06
C ASP A 641 6.47 -42.78 -109.61
N GLY A 642 5.59 -43.60 -110.18
CA GLY A 642 5.54 -43.88 -111.62
C GLY A 642 6.60 -44.84 -112.18
N ALA A 643 7.40 -45.51 -111.34
CA ALA A 643 8.35 -46.53 -111.80
C ALA A 643 7.63 -47.69 -112.51
N THR A 644 8.17 -48.10 -113.65
CA THR A 644 7.64 -49.22 -114.46
C THR A 644 8.38 -50.51 -114.14
N PHE A 645 7.62 -51.58 -113.91
CA PHE A 645 8.14 -52.92 -113.66
C PHE A 645 7.50 -53.91 -114.63
N ASP A 646 8.27 -54.88 -115.09
CA ASP A 646 7.75 -56.04 -115.80
C ASP A 646 7.05 -56.97 -114.80
N SER A 647 6.05 -57.72 -115.26
CA SER A 647 5.25 -58.63 -114.40
C SER A 647 6.05 -59.77 -113.73
N SER A 648 7.33 -59.93 -114.09
CA SER A 648 8.26 -60.88 -113.47
C SER A 648 9.21 -60.26 -112.44
N ASN A 649 9.22 -58.92 -112.29
CA ASN A 649 10.13 -58.26 -111.36
C ASN A 649 9.66 -58.42 -109.92
N THR A 650 10.61 -58.72 -109.04
CA THR A 650 10.50 -58.46 -107.61
C THR A 650 11.31 -57.21 -107.31
N PHE A 651 10.73 -56.28 -106.57
CA PHE A 651 11.40 -55.06 -106.12
C PHE A 651 11.11 -54.84 -104.63
N ASN A 652 11.96 -54.05 -103.99
CA ASN A 652 11.77 -53.67 -102.60
C ASN A 652 11.03 -52.34 -102.54
N ILE A 653 10.09 -52.21 -101.61
CA ILE A 653 9.56 -50.91 -101.21
C ILE A 653 10.35 -50.47 -99.98
N THR A 654 11.17 -49.44 -100.15
CA THR A 654 11.87 -48.79 -99.05
C THR A 654 11.05 -47.60 -98.61
N VAL A 655 10.57 -47.62 -97.37
CA VAL A 655 9.86 -46.48 -96.77
C VAL A 655 10.69 -45.85 -95.66
N LYS A 656 10.54 -44.54 -95.48
CA LYS A 656 11.03 -43.81 -94.32
C LYS A 656 9.85 -43.32 -93.51
N TYR A 657 9.81 -43.76 -92.26
CA TYR A 657 8.93 -43.23 -91.23
C TYR A 657 9.77 -42.54 -90.17
N ASN A 658 9.57 -41.24 -90.00
CA ASN A 658 10.37 -40.45 -89.06
C ASN A 658 9.53 -39.41 -88.33
N ASN A 659 9.99 -39.02 -87.14
CA ASN A 659 9.47 -37.83 -86.49
C ASN A 659 9.99 -36.60 -87.26
N THR A 660 9.09 -35.73 -87.71
CA THR A 660 9.41 -34.56 -88.54
C THR A 660 9.86 -33.34 -87.75
N ILE A 661 9.62 -33.32 -86.43
CA ILE A 661 9.89 -32.17 -85.56
C ILE A 661 11.18 -32.37 -84.75
N ARG A 662 11.32 -33.51 -84.07
CA ARG A 662 12.50 -33.82 -83.23
C ARG A 662 13.66 -34.49 -83.97
N ASN A 663 13.51 -34.71 -85.28
CA ASN A 663 14.45 -35.44 -86.13
C ASN A 663 14.87 -36.80 -85.53
N GLU A 664 13.94 -37.45 -84.82
CA GLU A 664 14.11 -38.78 -84.23
C GLU A 664 13.75 -39.86 -85.27
N ILE A 665 14.64 -40.85 -85.44
CA ILE A 665 14.36 -42.02 -86.28
C ILE A 665 13.52 -43.01 -85.49
N ILE A 666 12.34 -43.34 -86.03
CA ILE A 666 11.46 -44.34 -85.44
C ILE A 666 11.94 -45.70 -85.93
N ASN A 667 12.66 -46.43 -85.06
CA ASN A 667 13.37 -47.66 -85.44
C ASN A 667 12.49 -48.92 -85.55
N SER A 668 11.23 -48.87 -85.11
CA SER A 668 10.32 -50.04 -85.15
C SER A 668 8.85 -49.64 -85.33
N PRO A 669 8.50 -48.95 -86.43
CA PRO A 669 7.10 -48.67 -86.72
C PRO A 669 6.37 -49.94 -87.15
N ASN A 670 5.06 -49.99 -86.89
CA ASN A 670 4.20 -50.97 -87.53
C ASN A 670 3.83 -50.44 -88.93
N ILE A 671 4.30 -51.11 -89.98
CA ILE A 671 4.03 -50.75 -91.38
C ILE A 671 3.10 -51.81 -91.96
N ASN A 672 1.90 -51.38 -92.32
CA ASN A 672 0.96 -52.17 -93.09
C ASN A 672 0.96 -51.67 -94.54
N TYR A 673 0.84 -52.59 -95.49
CA TYR A 673 0.73 -52.27 -96.91
C TYR A 673 -0.44 -53.02 -97.53
N SER A 674 -1.04 -52.44 -98.57
CA SER A 674 -2.03 -53.08 -99.44
C SER A 674 -1.60 -52.92 -100.90
N LEU A 675 -2.08 -53.82 -101.75
CA LEU A 675 -1.93 -53.74 -103.19
C LEU A 675 -3.33 -53.52 -103.78
N ASP A 676 -3.45 -52.55 -104.69
CA ASP A 676 -4.72 -52.21 -105.38
C ASP A 676 -5.92 -51.94 -104.46
N GLY A 677 -5.68 -51.46 -103.23
CA GLY A 677 -6.72 -51.07 -102.27
C GLY A 677 -7.40 -52.23 -101.51
N GLY A 678 -6.83 -53.44 -101.57
CA GLY A 678 -7.31 -54.64 -100.84
C GLY A 678 -6.72 -54.84 -99.46
#